data_AF-A0A956T4S8-F1
#
_entry.id   AF-A0A956T4S8-F1
#
_cell.length_a   1.000
_cell.length_b   1.000
_cell.length_c   1.000
_cell.angle_alpha   90.00
_cell.angle_beta   90.00
_cell.angle_gamma   90.00
#
_symmetry.space_group_name_H-M   'P 1'
#
loop_
_entity.id
_entity.type
_entity.pdbx_description
1 polymer ?
#
loop_
_entity_poly.entity_id
_entity_poly.type
_entity_poly.pdbx_seq_one_letter_code
_entity_poly.pdbx_strand_id
1 'polypeptide(L)'
;MNLLPFPVRVVIVGLLLCLGLTARANMDPENCLSCHGLQGFATMDADGEVHGFMIDADKWADTVHGRLACSQCHTDVDQIPHTWPVAEVTCTIACHLIDPYTGNDFSHRAMGDALAKSVHGADRESKHADRKPVCKDCHTNVSYRSELAPALRKVENKCMSCHDGFNDLDQSLRHMSLHLGADEYWHQKQNYETCVRCHKENELLPDSLQALLEDDMVTSFLRSFHGRGYQMGDRRSPVCSNCHGDHNILPMEDPASMIHPSNRQQTCSTMGCHEGASLAFATEGSMHDLYAGWKANLLVWIKRIYIMLIFGTIGGMLLHNLLELLAHRRHQAHLPKPPEGARKVKTGKVFLRMTRNERISHIVMFVCFTLLAITGGLLWLPVEYINPMGTVDRTLLLEIRAWSHRIAAVLMTLVSLYHIGYTLLTRRGRELLTGLLPRPRDIVQTWQQVLWLLGLRKDPVRFGFFNYGEKMEYWSFAWGTIVMSATGLILWAEHLGPKYIVDIARLVHSMEAILAVCAIVVWHFWNVHWKPGRWPMSEVWITGRIDREQMEEEHGAVLDFIETGEMPWACPVSNLVEEDQKPHNRKDDGIRKPVLRVLGYSMVALTMLSCLVMAWSFTKFLRGTENDPGPNRPNHDALVVKQDLRILPGDPSYTLAVAAEDPDWQHEHFHVPQSLLHVDEDLRRSECTLCHAGLAHTQDRSVRAALNMHSRYMACEVCHSPLEGMGESRVIWADLRRDPVGDPGTPYGLDRHPLQTQENFTSFLVLEQNGKSLFQDQGSERAKQYLAVRDELTPERKEAFTKDFHDTVAPLSERSLSCDDCHSREGWLDFRSLGFSEERVNQLETESKAASVTKYESFYLPLDH
;
A
#
# COMPACT_ATOMS: atom_id res chain seq x y z
N MET A 1 -48.64 13.07 32.63
CA MET A 1 -47.36 13.71 33.05
C MET A 1 -47.41 15.25 33.16
N ASN A 2 -48.45 15.95 32.68
CA ASN A 2 -48.50 17.42 32.67
C ASN A 2 -49.00 18.11 33.96
N LEU A 3 -49.31 17.36 35.03
CA LEU A 3 -49.85 17.91 36.28
C LEU A 3 -48.83 18.00 37.43
N LEU A 4 -47.57 17.57 37.23
CA LEU A 4 -46.53 17.59 38.27
C LEU A 4 -45.62 18.83 38.13
N PRO A 5 -45.12 19.42 39.24
CA PRO A 5 -44.19 20.55 39.19
C PRO A 5 -42.84 20.15 38.57
N PHE A 6 -42.21 21.07 37.84
CA PHE A 6 -40.98 20.86 37.06
C PHE A 6 -39.86 20.07 37.77
N PRO A 7 -39.49 20.35 39.04
CA PRO A 7 -38.43 19.60 39.72
C PRO A 7 -38.77 18.11 39.91
N VAL A 8 -40.05 17.77 40.10
CA VAL A 8 -40.49 16.37 40.24
C VAL A 8 -40.44 15.64 38.91
N ARG A 9 -40.70 16.32 37.79
CA ARG A 9 -40.51 15.73 36.45
C ARG A 9 -39.04 15.47 36.15
N VAL A 10 -38.14 16.38 36.53
CA VAL A 10 -36.68 16.20 36.36
C VAL A 10 -36.18 15.02 37.19
N VAL A 11 -36.69 14.85 38.42
CA VAL A 11 -36.34 13.70 39.27
C VAL A 11 -36.92 12.39 38.74
N ILE A 12 -38.16 12.37 38.23
CA ILE A 12 -38.77 11.16 37.65
C ILE A 12 -38.11 10.79 36.30
N VAL A 13 -37.82 11.77 35.44
CA VAL A 13 -37.07 11.55 34.20
C VAL A 13 -35.62 11.14 34.50
N GLY A 14 -35.00 11.73 35.53
CA GLY A 14 -33.70 11.32 36.04
C GLY A 14 -33.69 9.90 36.60
N LEU A 15 -34.72 9.51 37.37
CA LEU A 15 -34.90 8.14 37.87
C LEU A 15 -35.20 7.16 36.75
N LEU A 16 -35.99 7.53 35.74
CA LEU A 16 -36.26 6.70 34.55
C LEU A 16 -35.03 6.60 33.63
N LEU A 17 -34.17 7.63 33.56
CA LEU A 17 -32.87 7.59 32.87
C LEU A 17 -31.85 6.75 33.65
N CYS A 18 -31.87 6.78 34.99
CA CYS A 18 -31.05 5.92 35.83
C CYS A 18 -31.55 4.46 35.85
N LEU A 19 -32.85 4.23 35.72
CA LEU A 19 -33.44 2.89 35.55
C LEU A 19 -33.31 2.37 34.11
N GLY A 20 -33.12 3.26 33.13
CA GLY A 20 -32.85 2.92 31.73
C GLY A 20 -31.44 2.38 31.47
N LEU A 21 -30.57 2.34 32.49
CA LEU A 21 -29.19 1.87 32.36
C LEU A 21 -28.98 0.37 32.63
N THR A 22 -30.03 -0.41 32.91
CA THR A 22 -29.91 -1.88 33.07
C THR A 22 -30.64 -2.70 32.00
N ALA A 23 -31.22 -2.05 30.99
CA ALA A 23 -31.74 -2.77 29.83
C ALA A 23 -30.62 -2.99 28.78
N ARG A 24 -29.55 -3.69 29.16
CA ARG A 24 -28.82 -4.53 28.19
C ARG A 24 -29.77 -5.67 27.85
N ALA A 25 -30.72 -5.39 26.97
CA ALA A 25 -31.73 -6.34 26.54
C ALA A 25 -31.04 -7.55 25.90
N ASN A 26 -31.27 -8.74 26.48
CA ASN A 26 -31.08 -10.08 25.92
C ASN A 26 -30.06 -10.19 24.77
N MET A 27 -28.77 -10.13 25.07
CA MET A 27 -27.72 -10.40 24.07
C MET A 27 -27.55 -11.91 23.79
N ASP A 28 -28.37 -12.73 24.45
CA ASP A 28 -28.39 -14.18 24.35
C ASP A 28 -29.70 -14.73 24.96
N PRO A 29 -30.84 -14.62 24.26
CA PRO A 29 -32.14 -15.05 24.79
C PRO A 29 -32.20 -16.56 25.06
N GLU A 30 -31.31 -17.33 24.46
CA GLU A 30 -31.20 -18.78 24.57
C GLU A 30 -30.17 -19.22 25.64
N ASN A 31 -29.49 -18.25 26.25
CA ASN A 31 -28.48 -18.45 27.30
C ASN A 31 -27.29 -19.32 26.86
N CYS A 32 -26.92 -19.30 25.57
CA CYS A 32 -25.75 -19.97 24.99
C CYS A 32 -24.42 -19.52 25.64
N LEU A 33 -24.28 -18.24 25.96
CA LEU A 33 -23.12 -17.62 26.61
C LEU A 33 -22.95 -18.06 28.06
N SER A 34 -23.94 -18.71 28.68
CA SER A 34 -23.74 -19.34 29.99
C SER A 34 -22.68 -20.44 29.96
N CYS A 35 -22.52 -21.10 28.81
CA CYS A 35 -21.50 -22.14 28.59
C CYS A 35 -20.39 -21.63 27.66
N HIS A 36 -20.74 -20.98 26.55
CA HIS A 36 -19.76 -20.50 25.58
C HIS A 36 -19.02 -19.24 26.03
N GLY A 37 -19.54 -18.48 27.01
CA GLY A 37 -18.83 -17.35 27.61
C GLY A 37 -17.77 -17.76 28.65
N LEU A 38 -17.62 -19.06 28.92
CA LEU A 38 -16.67 -19.56 29.92
C LEU A 38 -15.24 -19.55 29.39
N GLN A 39 -14.33 -18.97 30.17
CA GLN A 39 -12.90 -18.95 29.84
C GLN A 39 -12.33 -20.36 29.73
N GLY A 40 -11.60 -20.63 28.65
CA GLY A 40 -11.00 -21.94 28.41
C GLY A 40 -12.00 -23.05 28.06
N PHE A 41 -13.25 -22.70 27.72
CA PHE A 41 -14.23 -23.66 27.23
C PHE A 41 -13.76 -24.26 25.90
N ALA A 42 -13.31 -25.51 25.97
CA ALA A 42 -12.70 -26.24 24.87
C ALA A 42 -12.88 -27.75 25.10
N THR A 43 -12.82 -28.54 24.03
CA THR A 43 -12.69 -30.00 24.10
C THR A 43 -11.39 -30.45 23.45
N MET A 44 -10.98 -31.69 23.70
CA MET A 44 -9.87 -32.33 23.01
C MET A 44 -10.44 -33.52 22.23
N ASP A 45 -10.10 -33.64 20.96
CA ASP A 45 -10.53 -34.79 20.16
C ASP A 45 -9.68 -36.05 20.42
N ALA A 46 -9.99 -37.13 19.71
CA ALA A 46 -9.32 -38.42 19.88
C ALA A 46 -7.83 -38.39 19.48
N ASP A 47 -7.42 -37.41 18.67
CA ASP A 47 -6.05 -37.25 18.18
C ASP A 47 -5.22 -36.31 19.08
N GLY A 48 -5.84 -35.74 20.13
CA GLY A 48 -5.19 -34.85 21.08
C GLY A 48 -5.26 -33.37 20.69
N GLU A 49 -5.98 -33.02 19.62
CA GLU A 49 -6.15 -31.64 19.17
C GLU A 49 -7.21 -30.91 20.02
N VAL A 50 -6.89 -29.68 20.44
CA VAL A 50 -7.74 -28.87 21.32
C VAL A 50 -8.64 -27.97 20.49
N HIS A 51 -9.96 -28.11 20.62
CA HIS A 51 -10.97 -27.30 19.94
C HIS A 51 -11.62 -26.30 20.91
N GLY A 52 -11.46 -25.01 20.64
CA GLY A 52 -12.02 -23.92 21.44
C GLY A 52 -13.46 -23.59 21.09
N PHE A 53 -14.29 -23.38 22.10
CA PHE A 53 -15.70 -22.99 21.94
C PHE A 53 -16.06 -21.71 22.69
N MET A 54 -15.06 -21.00 23.20
CA MET A 54 -15.22 -19.76 23.96
C MET A 54 -15.61 -18.58 23.04
N ILE A 55 -16.55 -17.77 23.52
CA ILE A 55 -17.05 -16.53 22.91
C ILE A 55 -16.84 -15.38 23.90
N ASP A 56 -16.25 -14.27 23.43
CA ASP A 56 -16.17 -13.02 24.20
C ASP A 56 -17.51 -12.29 24.13
N ALA A 57 -18.26 -12.31 25.24
CA ALA A 57 -19.62 -11.80 25.32
C ALA A 57 -19.70 -10.28 25.08
N ASP A 58 -18.71 -9.51 25.55
CA ASP A 58 -18.68 -8.06 25.37
C ASP A 58 -18.32 -7.69 23.93
N LYS A 59 -17.41 -8.45 23.29
CA LYS A 59 -17.13 -8.27 21.85
C LYS A 59 -18.31 -8.67 20.98
N TRP A 60 -18.95 -9.80 21.26
CA TRP A 60 -20.14 -10.28 20.53
C TRP A 60 -21.27 -9.24 20.55
N ALA A 61 -21.58 -8.72 21.75
CA ALA A 61 -22.53 -7.64 21.99
C ALA A 61 -22.28 -6.40 21.12
N ASP A 62 -21.01 -6.15 20.81
CA ASP A 62 -20.58 -4.98 20.06
C ASP A 62 -20.60 -5.15 18.54
N THR A 63 -20.80 -6.38 18.05
CA THR A 63 -20.93 -6.68 16.62
C THR A 63 -22.32 -6.34 16.05
N VAL A 64 -22.45 -6.33 14.72
CA VAL A 64 -23.76 -6.25 14.03
C VAL A 64 -24.63 -7.49 14.27
N HIS A 65 -24.03 -8.59 14.75
CA HIS A 65 -24.71 -9.83 15.05
C HIS A 65 -25.09 -9.97 16.53
N GLY A 66 -24.61 -9.10 17.44
CA GLY A 66 -24.88 -9.16 18.88
C GLY A 66 -26.34 -8.95 19.29
N ARG A 67 -27.21 -8.61 18.32
CA ARG A 67 -28.67 -8.51 18.49
C ARG A 67 -29.41 -9.79 18.04
N LEU A 68 -28.68 -10.79 17.53
CA LEU A 68 -29.22 -12.05 17.04
C LEU A 68 -29.10 -13.13 18.11
N ALA A 69 -30.08 -14.04 18.14
CA ALA A 69 -29.93 -15.27 18.90
C ALA A 69 -28.93 -16.18 18.17
N CYS A 70 -28.13 -16.95 18.91
CA CYS A 70 -27.11 -17.82 18.34
C CYS A 70 -27.72 -18.86 17.37
N SER A 71 -28.91 -19.41 17.69
CA SER A 71 -29.63 -20.36 16.83
C SER A 71 -30.05 -19.81 15.47
N GLN A 72 -30.14 -18.48 15.31
CA GLN A 72 -30.51 -17.87 14.03
C GLN A 72 -29.42 -18.03 12.98
N CYS A 73 -28.18 -18.23 13.42
CA CYS A 73 -27.03 -18.50 12.56
C CYS A 73 -26.62 -19.98 12.64
N HIS A 74 -26.68 -20.58 13.83
CA HIS A 74 -26.48 -22.01 14.06
C HIS A 74 -27.78 -22.78 13.82
N THR A 75 -28.24 -22.80 12.57
CA THR A 75 -29.54 -23.36 12.18
C THR A 75 -29.67 -24.87 12.39
N ASP A 76 -28.56 -25.54 12.63
CA ASP A 76 -28.47 -26.97 12.93
C ASP A 76 -28.51 -27.28 14.44
N VAL A 77 -28.60 -26.24 15.29
CA VAL A 77 -28.84 -26.38 16.73
C VAL A 77 -30.34 -26.45 17.00
N ASP A 78 -30.84 -27.66 17.20
CA ASP A 78 -32.26 -27.96 17.43
C ASP A 78 -32.61 -28.24 18.90
N GLN A 79 -31.59 -28.43 19.74
CA GLN A 79 -31.71 -28.66 21.18
C GLN A 79 -30.62 -27.93 21.95
N ILE A 80 -30.95 -27.40 23.13
CA ILE A 80 -29.98 -26.78 24.04
C ILE A 80 -30.08 -27.51 25.38
N PRO A 81 -29.00 -28.13 25.86
CA PRO A 81 -27.65 -28.21 25.25
C PRO A 81 -27.57 -29.09 23.97
N HIS A 82 -26.69 -28.78 23.00
CA HIS A 82 -26.58 -29.43 21.65
C HIS A 82 -25.49 -30.51 21.47
N THR A 83 -25.67 -31.54 20.65
CA THR A 83 -24.59 -32.52 20.37
C THR A 83 -23.54 -31.98 19.39
N TRP A 84 -22.25 -32.30 19.59
CA TRP A 84 -21.16 -31.97 18.65
C TRP A 84 -21.07 -33.01 17.51
N PRO A 85 -20.73 -32.61 16.26
CA PRO A 85 -20.36 -31.27 15.79
C PRO A 85 -21.55 -30.39 15.38
N VAL A 86 -21.41 -29.08 15.60
CA VAL A 86 -22.28 -28.04 15.03
C VAL A 86 -21.67 -27.55 13.72
N ALA A 87 -22.50 -27.31 12.71
CA ALA A 87 -22.12 -26.80 11.41
C ALA A 87 -21.53 -25.38 11.51
N GLU A 88 -20.51 -25.11 10.69
CA GLU A 88 -19.89 -23.80 10.61
C GLU A 88 -20.87 -22.78 10.02
N VAL A 89 -21.00 -21.63 10.68
CA VAL A 89 -21.81 -20.51 10.19
C VAL A 89 -21.14 -19.90 8.98
N THR A 90 -21.88 -19.77 7.87
CA THR A 90 -21.37 -19.11 6.65
C THR A 90 -22.21 -17.88 6.31
N CYS A 91 -21.60 -16.91 5.63
CA CYS A 91 -22.30 -15.72 5.15
C CYS A 91 -23.38 -16.01 4.09
N THR A 92 -23.47 -17.26 3.59
CA THR A 92 -24.46 -17.69 2.59
C THR A 92 -25.75 -18.23 3.22
N ILE A 93 -25.78 -18.38 4.55
CA ILE A 93 -27.00 -18.72 5.29
C ILE A 93 -27.95 -17.53 5.23
N ALA A 94 -29.26 -17.83 5.21
CA ALA A 94 -30.29 -16.80 5.26
C ALA A 94 -30.30 -16.15 6.64
N CYS A 95 -30.06 -14.85 6.68
CA CYS A 95 -30.16 -14.04 7.88
C CYS A 95 -31.63 -13.63 8.11
N HIS A 96 -31.97 -13.29 9.34
CA HIS A 96 -33.31 -12.83 9.76
C HIS A 96 -33.72 -11.44 9.18
N LEU A 97 -32.86 -10.79 8.38
CA LEU A 97 -33.17 -9.53 7.70
C LEU A 97 -34.01 -9.83 6.46
N ILE A 98 -35.14 -9.16 6.28
CA ILE A 98 -35.91 -9.24 5.03
C ILE A 98 -35.38 -8.16 4.09
N ASP A 99 -34.92 -8.55 2.91
CA ASP A 99 -34.51 -7.60 1.88
C ASP A 99 -35.72 -6.73 1.49
N PRO A 100 -35.66 -5.40 1.66
CA PRO A 100 -36.82 -4.53 1.46
C PRO A 100 -37.24 -4.40 -0.02
N TYR A 101 -36.38 -4.79 -0.97
CA TYR A 101 -36.66 -4.75 -2.40
C TYR A 101 -37.22 -6.07 -2.92
N THR A 102 -36.73 -7.20 -2.40
CA THR A 102 -37.15 -8.53 -2.88
C THR A 102 -38.20 -9.19 -1.99
N GLY A 103 -38.32 -8.77 -0.72
CA GLY A 103 -39.22 -9.35 0.27
C GLY A 103 -38.82 -10.75 0.75
N ASN A 104 -37.62 -11.23 0.37
CA ASN A 104 -37.07 -12.52 0.79
C ASN A 104 -36.07 -12.32 1.94
N ASP A 105 -35.77 -13.41 2.64
CA ASP A 105 -34.69 -13.45 3.62
C ASP A 105 -33.35 -13.09 2.95
N PHE A 106 -32.64 -12.14 3.56
CA PHE A 106 -31.37 -11.65 3.08
C PHE A 106 -30.29 -12.73 3.26
N SER A 107 -29.54 -13.02 2.20
CA SER A 107 -28.38 -13.91 2.26
C SER A 107 -27.35 -13.50 1.21
N HIS A 108 -26.07 -13.79 1.46
CA HIS A 108 -25.06 -13.70 0.39
C HIS A 108 -25.02 -14.94 -0.50
N ARG A 109 -26.06 -15.78 -0.53
CA ARG A 109 -26.08 -17.01 -1.35
C ARG A 109 -25.82 -16.71 -2.83
N ALA A 110 -26.43 -15.66 -3.39
CA ALA A 110 -26.19 -15.26 -4.77
C ALA A 110 -24.72 -14.89 -5.03
N MET A 111 -24.06 -14.24 -4.07
CA MET A 111 -22.64 -13.90 -4.17
C MET A 111 -21.75 -15.13 -4.00
N GLY A 112 -22.12 -16.05 -3.10
CA GLY A 112 -21.48 -17.36 -2.93
C GLY A 112 -21.55 -18.20 -4.21
N ASP A 113 -22.71 -18.24 -4.87
CA ASP A 113 -22.91 -18.93 -6.14
C ASP A 113 -22.08 -18.30 -7.26
N ALA A 114 -21.93 -16.97 -7.27
CA ALA A 114 -21.08 -16.26 -8.22
C ALA A 114 -19.59 -16.60 -8.00
N LEU A 115 -19.12 -16.56 -6.76
CA LEU A 115 -17.76 -16.95 -6.40
C LEU A 115 -17.48 -18.41 -6.73
N ALA A 116 -18.42 -19.31 -6.46
CA ALA A 116 -18.31 -20.73 -6.78
C ALA A 116 -18.14 -21.00 -8.29
N LYS A 117 -18.74 -20.15 -9.14
CA LYS A 117 -18.59 -20.22 -10.61
C LYS A 117 -17.36 -19.49 -11.14
N SER A 118 -16.75 -18.61 -10.35
CA SER A 118 -15.54 -17.88 -10.71
C SER A 118 -14.32 -18.81 -10.79
N VAL A 119 -13.21 -18.32 -11.32
CA VAL A 119 -11.91 -19.02 -11.31
C VAL A 119 -11.40 -19.31 -9.89
N HIS A 120 -11.87 -18.58 -8.89
CA HIS A 120 -11.55 -18.83 -7.49
C HIS A 120 -12.42 -19.93 -6.87
N GLY A 121 -13.56 -20.27 -7.47
CA GLY A 121 -14.47 -21.33 -7.00
C GLY A 121 -14.45 -22.62 -7.83
N ALA A 122 -14.28 -22.52 -9.15
CA ALA A 122 -14.35 -23.65 -10.09
C ALA A 122 -13.14 -24.60 -9.97
N ASP A 123 -13.38 -25.91 -9.92
CA ASP A 123 -12.47 -27.04 -9.64
C ASP A 123 -12.11 -27.32 -8.16
N ARG A 124 -12.92 -28.18 -7.52
CA ARG A 124 -12.58 -28.83 -6.23
C ARG A 124 -11.55 -29.97 -6.36
N GLU A 125 -11.25 -30.39 -7.59
CA GLU A 125 -10.31 -31.50 -7.88
C GLU A 125 -8.89 -31.04 -8.24
N SER A 126 -8.62 -29.73 -8.23
CA SER A 126 -7.28 -29.20 -8.48
C SER A 126 -6.33 -29.50 -7.30
N LYS A 127 -5.04 -29.70 -7.60
CA LYS A 127 -3.97 -29.96 -6.61
C LYS A 127 -3.75 -28.86 -5.55
N HIS A 128 -4.51 -27.77 -5.63
CA HIS A 128 -4.37 -26.57 -4.80
C HIS A 128 -5.73 -26.08 -4.26
N ALA A 129 -6.72 -26.98 -4.13
CA ALA A 129 -8.04 -26.65 -3.62
C ALA A 129 -8.01 -26.06 -2.19
N ASP A 130 -7.01 -26.43 -1.39
CA ASP A 130 -6.69 -25.91 -0.05
C ASP A 130 -6.24 -24.45 -0.03
N ARG A 131 -5.87 -23.87 -1.19
CA ARG A 131 -5.26 -22.54 -1.30
C ARG A 131 -6.18 -21.50 -1.94
N LYS A 132 -7.45 -21.83 -2.14
CA LYS A 132 -8.44 -20.94 -2.75
C LYS A 132 -8.97 -19.94 -1.72
N PRO A 133 -9.18 -18.66 -2.11
CA PRO A 133 -9.66 -17.66 -1.19
C PRO A 133 -11.11 -17.94 -0.79
N VAL A 134 -11.41 -17.83 0.50
CA VAL A 134 -12.76 -17.80 1.06
C VAL A 134 -13.21 -16.37 1.31
N CYS A 135 -14.48 -16.16 1.67
CA CYS A 135 -15.05 -14.81 1.85
C CYS A 135 -14.20 -13.91 2.76
N LYS A 136 -13.67 -14.46 3.88
CA LYS A 136 -12.83 -13.74 4.84
C LYS A 136 -11.44 -13.33 4.30
N ASP A 137 -10.97 -13.98 3.24
CA ASP A 137 -9.69 -13.63 2.62
C ASP A 137 -9.82 -12.40 1.72
N CYS A 138 -11.05 -12.01 1.36
CA CYS A 138 -11.34 -10.81 0.55
C CYS A 138 -12.14 -9.76 1.32
N HIS A 139 -12.93 -10.15 2.33
CA HIS A 139 -13.71 -9.27 3.19
C HIS A 139 -13.15 -9.31 4.61
N THR A 140 -12.54 -8.21 5.04
CA THR A 140 -12.23 -8.00 6.46
C THR A 140 -13.52 -7.53 7.13
N ASN A 141 -14.14 -8.39 7.94
CA ASN A 141 -15.30 -8.04 8.76
C ASN A 141 -14.85 -7.18 9.94
N VAL A 142 -14.26 -6.02 9.66
CA VAL A 142 -13.93 -5.05 10.69
C VAL A 142 -15.25 -4.68 11.37
N SER A 143 -15.30 -4.83 12.69
CA SER A 143 -16.43 -4.40 13.51
C SER A 143 -16.52 -2.87 13.46
N TYR A 144 -17.00 -2.30 12.36
CA TYR A 144 -17.14 -0.84 12.20
C TYR A 144 -18.26 -0.33 13.13
N ARG A 145 -17.95 -0.22 14.42
CA ARG A 145 -18.54 0.79 15.29
C ARG A 145 -17.69 2.05 15.24
N SER A 146 -17.48 2.61 14.05
CA SER A 146 -17.42 4.07 13.98
C SER A 146 -18.88 4.52 13.93
N GLU A 147 -19.32 5.33 14.90
CA GLU A 147 -20.61 6.02 14.83
C GLU A 147 -20.93 6.39 13.38
N LEU A 148 -22.13 6.05 12.86
CA LEU A 148 -22.54 6.51 11.52
C LEU A 148 -22.18 7.99 11.43
N ALA A 149 -21.41 8.37 10.40
CA ALA A 149 -20.97 9.74 10.23
C ALA A 149 -22.20 10.67 10.41
N PRO A 150 -22.09 11.82 11.10
CA PRO A 150 -23.25 12.65 11.43
C PRO A 150 -24.16 12.98 10.22
N ALA A 151 -23.60 12.98 9.01
CA ALA A 151 -24.34 13.09 7.75
C ALA A 151 -25.25 11.88 7.46
N LEU A 152 -24.73 10.66 7.62
CA LEU A 152 -25.48 9.41 7.46
C LEU A 152 -26.57 9.25 8.53
N ARG A 153 -26.30 9.61 9.79
CA ARG A 153 -27.35 9.66 10.85
C ARG A 153 -28.47 10.64 10.52
N LYS A 154 -28.17 11.76 9.86
CA LYS A 154 -29.22 12.70 9.41
C LYS A 154 -30.09 12.09 8.31
N VAL A 155 -29.51 11.30 7.41
CA VAL A 155 -30.24 10.59 6.36
C VAL A 155 -31.09 9.49 6.98
N GLU A 156 -30.51 8.66 7.85
CA GLU A 156 -31.19 7.63 8.63
C GLU A 156 -32.41 8.20 9.38
N ASN A 157 -32.21 9.25 10.19
CA ASN A 157 -33.29 9.92 10.92
C ASN A 157 -34.38 10.48 9.98
N LYS A 158 -34.01 10.95 8.79
CA LYS A 158 -34.97 11.46 7.80
C LYS A 158 -35.78 10.35 7.16
N CYS A 159 -35.15 9.22 6.83
CA CYS A 159 -35.85 8.03 6.37
C CYS A 159 -36.77 7.48 7.47
N MET A 160 -36.26 7.32 8.69
CA MET A 160 -37.03 6.86 9.85
C MET A 160 -38.21 7.77 10.17
N SER A 161 -38.10 9.10 9.96
CA SER A 161 -39.21 10.02 10.21
C SER A 161 -40.46 9.77 9.35
N CYS A 162 -40.35 9.00 8.26
CA CYS A 162 -41.49 8.55 7.45
C CYS A 162 -41.72 7.03 7.52
N HIS A 163 -40.71 6.25 7.89
CA HIS A 163 -40.73 4.78 7.93
C HIS A 163 -40.75 4.23 9.38
N ASP A 164 -41.48 4.88 10.28
CA ASP A 164 -41.53 4.63 11.74
C ASP A 164 -42.21 3.29 12.16
N GLY A 165 -42.31 2.33 11.24
CA GLY A 165 -42.94 1.02 11.43
C GLY A 165 -42.43 -0.07 10.50
N PHE A 166 -41.33 0.19 9.79
CA PHE A 166 -40.64 -0.83 9.00
C PHE A 166 -39.74 -1.59 9.97
N ASN A 167 -40.14 -2.80 10.39
CA ASN A 167 -39.25 -3.68 11.14
C ASN A 167 -37.94 -3.81 10.34
N ASP A 168 -36.82 -3.66 11.03
CA ASP A 168 -35.47 -3.91 10.51
C ASP A 168 -34.88 -2.86 9.54
N LEU A 169 -35.51 -1.69 9.33
CA LEU A 169 -34.89 -0.62 8.54
C LEU A 169 -33.62 -0.06 9.20
N ASP A 170 -33.61 0.13 10.53
CA ASP A 170 -32.41 0.51 11.30
C ASP A 170 -31.29 -0.52 11.11
N GLN A 171 -31.63 -1.80 11.16
CA GLN A 171 -30.66 -2.88 11.04
C GLN A 171 -30.14 -3.04 9.60
N SER A 172 -31.01 -2.86 8.60
CA SER A 172 -30.65 -2.83 7.18
C SER A 172 -29.76 -1.64 6.85
N LEU A 173 -30.07 -0.44 7.37
CA LEU A 173 -29.22 0.74 7.21
C LEU A 173 -27.87 0.57 7.88
N ARG A 174 -27.81 -0.07 9.06
CA ARG A 174 -26.55 -0.41 9.73
C ARG A 174 -25.73 -1.45 8.94
N HIS A 175 -26.37 -2.51 8.44
CA HIS A 175 -25.72 -3.49 7.58
C HIS A 175 -25.16 -2.85 6.30
N MET A 176 -25.95 -2.01 5.62
CA MET A 176 -25.48 -1.26 4.45
C MET A 176 -24.41 -0.22 4.81
N SER A 177 -24.43 0.36 6.02
CA SER A 177 -23.46 1.38 6.42
C SER A 177 -22.02 0.86 6.50
N LEU A 178 -21.83 -0.44 6.74
CA LEU A 178 -20.54 -1.12 6.61
C LEU A 178 -19.96 -1.00 5.19
N HIS A 179 -20.82 -0.92 4.18
CA HIS A 179 -20.46 -0.76 2.77
C HIS A 179 -20.49 0.70 2.29
N LEU A 180 -21.05 1.63 3.07
CA LEU A 180 -21.18 3.05 2.71
C LEU A 180 -20.11 3.94 3.37
N GLY A 181 -19.37 3.41 4.35
CA GLY A 181 -18.46 4.17 5.22
C GLY A 181 -17.03 4.36 4.71
N ALA A 182 -16.60 3.66 3.66
CA ALA A 182 -15.29 3.88 3.08
C ALA A 182 -15.39 4.94 1.97
N ASP A 183 -14.55 5.98 2.01
CA ASP A 183 -14.35 6.82 0.83
C ASP A 183 -14.14 5.91 -0.38
N GLU A 184 -14.66 6.29 -1.55
CA GLU A 184 -14.49 5.57 -2.82
C GLU A 184 -13.01 5.18 -3.10
N TYR A 185 -12.07 5.94 -2.55
CA TYR A 185 -10.63 5.65 -2.51
C TYR A 185 -10.24 4.43 -1.68
N TRP A 186 -10.81 4.26 -0.48
CA TRP A 186 -10.55 3.11 0.39
C TRP A 186 -11.08 1.83 -0.23
N HIS A 187 -12.25 1.87 -0.89
CA HIS A 187 -12.78 0.73 -1.64
C HIS A 187 -11.88 0.32 -2.82
N GLN A 188 -11.43 1.26 -3.65
CA GLN A 188 -10.52 0.93 -4.76
C GLN A 188 -9.16 0.43 -4.28
N LYS A 189 -8.61 1.06 -3.23
CA LYS A 189 -7.33 0.66 -2.64
C LYS A 189 -7.42 -0.75 -2.06
N GLN A 190 -8.44 -1.03 -1.26
CA GLN A 190 -8.66 -2.33 -0.64
C GLN A 190 -8.94 -3.41 -1.69
N ASN A 191 -9.72 -3.12 -2.74
CA ASN A 191 -9.96 -4.06 -3.84
C ASN A 191 -8.67 -4.42 -4.59
N TYR A 192 -7.82 -3.42 -4.86
CA TYR A 192 -6.51 -3.66 -5.46
C TYR A 192 -5.61 -4.47 -4.53
N GLU A 193 -5.47 -4.07 -3.26
CA GLU A 193 -4.60 -4.73 -2.27
C GLU A 193 -5.03 -6.17 -2.01
N THR A 194 -6.33 -6.43 -1.97
CA THR A 194 -6.91 -7.78 -1.83
C THR A 194 -6.42 -8.71 -2.94
N CYS A 195 -6.51 -8.27 -4.19
CA CYS A 195 -6.06 -9.07 -5.33
C CYS A 195 -4.53 -9.25 -5.30
N VAL A 196 -3.80 -8.16 -5.04
CA VAL A 196 -2.33 -8.17 -5.09
C VAL A 196 -1.72 -9.01 -3.98
N ARG A 197 -2.28 -9.01 -2.78
CA ARG A 197 -1.81 -9.84 -1.66
C ARG A 197 -1.67 -11.30 -2.08
N CYS A 198 -2.70 -11.86 -2.72
CA CYS A 198 -2.66 -13.25 -3.18
C CYS A 198 -1.93 -13.44 -4.52
N HIS A 199 -2.04 -12.51 -5.47
CA HIS A 199 -1.45 -12.69 -6.81
C HIS A 199 0.04 -12.30 -6.93
N LYS A 200 0.58 -11.52 -5.99
CA LYS A 200 1.98 -11.06 -6.02
C LYS A 200 2.90 -11.81 -5.06
N GLU A 201 2.41 -12.27 -3.91
CA GLU A 201 3.25 -12.85 -2.85
C GLU A 201 3.28 -14.39 -2.82
N ASN A 202 2.40 -15.04 -3.57
CA ASN A 202 2.28 -16.49 -3.51
C ASN A 202 3.22 -17.20 -4.49
N GLU A 203 4.20 -17.93 -3.93
CA GLU A 203 5.03 -18.97 -4.56
C GLU A 203 4.20 -20.19 -5.07
N LEU A 204 2.95 -19.97 -5.50
CA LEU A 204 1.94 -21.00 -5.75
C LEU A 204 1.74 -21.36 -7.22
N LEU A 205 2.48 -20.74 -8.13
CA LEU A 205 2.46 -21.13 -9.55
C LEU A 205 3.52 -22.21 -9.81
N PRO A 206 3.21 -23.30 -10.54
CA PRO A 206 4.22 -24.28 -10.94
C PRO A 206 5.38 -23.61 -11.67
N ASP A 207 6.62 -24.10 -11.50
CA ASP A 207 7.83 -23.56 -12.15
C ASP A 207 7.67 -23.40 -13.68
N SER A 208 6.88 -24.27 -14.31
CA SER A 208 6.57 -24.21 -15.74
C SER A 208 5.66 -23.04 -16.16
N LEU A 209 4.83 -22.53 -15.24
CA LEU A 209 4.00 -21.34 -15.45
C LEU A 209 4.71 -20.06 -14.98
N GLN A 210 5.56 -20.15 -13.94
CA GLN A 210 6.47 -19.05 -13.55
C GLN A 210 7.43 -18.70 -14.70
N ALA A 211 7.94 -19.70 -15.43
CA ALA A 211 8.75 -19.50 -16.63
C ALA A 211 7.99 -18.88 -17.83
N LEU A 212 6.65 -18.89 -17.81
CA LEU A 212 5.80 -18.21 -18.80
C LEU A 212 5.38 -16.80 -18.34
N LEU A 213 5.60 -16.49 -17.06
CA LEU A 213 5.22 -15.27 -16.34
C LEU A 213 6.45 -14.56 -15.77
N GLU A 214 7.52 -14.44 -16.58
CA GLU A 214 8.75 -13.71 -16.21
C GLU A 214 8.51 -12.21 -15.86
N ASP A 215 7.29 -11.69 -16.04
CA ASP A 215 6.79 -10.47 -15.40
C ASP A 215 5.39 -10.78 -14.82
N ASP A 216 5.28 -10.82 -13.49
CA ASP A 216 4.04 -10.95 -12.72
C ASP A 216 2.92 -10.05 -13.28
N MET A 217 1.72 -10.60 -13.50
CA MET A 217 0.57 -9.87 -14.08
C MET A 217 0.16 -8.65 -13.25
N VAL A 218 0.42 -8.66 -11.95
CA VAL A 218 0.24 -7.49 -11.08
C VAL A 218 1.29 -6.44 -11.43
N THR A 219 2.56 -6.84 -11.53
CA THR A 219 3.67 -5.95 -11.88
C THR A 219 3.48 -5.31 -13.26
N SER A 220 2.99 -6.05 -14.25
CA SER A 220 2.70 -5.50 -15.57
C SER A 220 1.52 -4.52 -15.56
N PHE A 221 0.43 -4.83 -14.83
CA PHE A 221 -0.65 -3.87 -14.61
C PHE A 221 -0.14 -2.59 -13.95
N LEU A 222 0.72 -2.69 -12.94
CA LEU A 222 1.31 -1.53 -12.26
C LEU A 222 2.17 -0.64 -13.16
N ARG A 223 2.76 -1.20 -14.22
CA ARG A 223 3.51 -0.46 -15.24
C ARG A 223 2.59 0.19 -16.28
N SER A 224 1.36 -0.31 -16.43
CA SER A 224 0.33 0.28 -17.29
C SER A 224 -0.05 1.70 -16.85
N PHE A 225 -0.77 2.42 -17.71
CA PHE A 225 -1.21 3.79 -17.40
C PHE A 225 -2.17 3.82 -16.21
N HIS A 226 -3.11 2.87 -16.12
CA HIS A 226 -4.05 2.77 -15.01
C HIS A 226 -3.35 2.42 -13.69
N GLY A 227 -2.42 1.46 -13.71
CA GLY A 227 -1.62 1.12 -12.54
C GLY A 227 -0.76 2.29 -12.04
N ARG A 228 -0.17 3.06 -12.96
CA ARG A 228 0.57 4.29 -12.60
C ARG A 228 -0.33 5.39 -12.06
N GLY A 229 -1.52 5.58 -12.64
CA GLY A 229 -2.52 6.54 -12.15
C GLY A 229 -2.97 6.18 -10.73
N TYR A 230 -3.26 4.91 -10.48
CA TYR A 230 -3.57 4.37 -9.16
C TYR A 230 -2.41 4.60 -8.16
N GLN A 231 -1.16 4.29 -8.55
CA GLN A 231 0.02 4.54 -7.72
C GLN A 231 0.22 6.02 -7.35
N MET A 232 -0.28 6.94 -8.18
CA MET A 232 -0.29 8.38 -7.90
C MET A 232 -1.49 8.83 -7.06
N GLY A 233 -2.40 7.91 -6.72
CA GLY A 233 -3.62 8.20 -5.97
C GLY A 233 -4.75 8.78 -6.81
N ASP A 234 -4.76 8.57 -8.13
CA ASP A 234 -5.93 8.93 -8.96
C ASP A 234 -7.08 7.95 -8.69
N ARG A 235 -8.10 8.44 -8.00
CA ARG A 235 -9.32 7.72 -7.62
C ARG A 235 -10.20 7.30 -8.80
N ARG A 236 -9.88 7.75 -10.01
CA ARG A 236 -10.61 7.38 -11.23
C ARG A 236 -9.91 6.26 -11.99
N SER A 237 -8.68 5.91 -11.61
CA SER A 237 -7.94 4.84 -12.28
C SER A 237 -8.60 3.50 -11.96
N PRO A 238 -9.01 2.73 -12.97
CA PRO A 238 -9.63 1.44 -12.71
C PRO A 238 -8.60 0.46 -12.15
N VAL A 239 -9.04 -0.38 -11.21
CA VAL A 239 -8.30 -1.47 -10.59
C VAL A 239 -8.75 -2.82 -11.17
N CYS A 240 -8.19 -3.93 -10.66
CA CYS A 240 -8.42 -5.27 -11.17
C CYS A 240 -9.91 -5.61 -11.34
N SER A 241 -10.74 -5.32 -10.34
CA SER A 241 -12.15 -5.69 -10.37
C SER A 241 -13.01 -4.88 -11.34
N ASN A 242 -12.58 -3.67 -11.74
CA ASN A 242 -13.27 -2.91 -12.78
C ASN A 242 -13.21 -3.58 -14.16
N CYS A 243 -12.20 -4.43 -14.37
CA CYS A 243 -12.02 -5.19 -15.61
C CYS A 243 -12.46 -6.66 -15.46
N HIS A 244 -12.15 -7.28 -14.32
CA HIS A 244 -12.36 -8.72 -14.09
C HIS A 244 -13.67 -9.07 -13.34
N GLY A 245 -14.32 -8.10 -12.68
CA GLY A 245 -15.42 -8.33 -11.75
C GLY A 245 -14.93 -8.51 -10.30
N ASP A 246 -15.88 -8.55 -9.35
CA ASP A 246 -15.58 -8.71 -7.91
C ASP A 246 -15.70 -10.18 -7.48
N HIS A 247 -16.93 -10.73 -7.43
CA HIS A 247 -17.17 -12.15 -7.07
C HIS A 247 -17.30 -13.08 -8.28
N ASN A 248 -17.53 -12.53 -9.47
CA ASN A 248 -17.77 -13.28 -10.72
C ASN A 248 -16.57 -13.20 -11.67
N ILE A 249 -15.37 -13.45 -11.16
CA ILE A 249 -14.13 -13.42 -11.94
C ILE A 249 -14.08 -14.66 -12.85
N LEU A 250 -14.48 -14.52 -14.12
CA LEU A 250 -14.56 -15.61 -15.09
C LEU A 250 -13.33 -15.68 -16.00
N PRO A 251 -12.95 -16.86 -16.52
CA PRO A 251 -11.90 -17.01 -17.53
C PRO A 251 -12.13 -16.11 -18.76
N MET A 252 -11.06 -15.73 -19.47
CA MET A 252 -11.17 -14.87 -20.66
C MET A 252 -12.02 -15.51 -21.77
N GLU A 253 -12.04 -16.83 -21.85
CA GLU A 253 -12.77 -17.62 -22.84
C GLU A 253 -14.27 -17.68 -22.57
N ASP A 254 -14.71 -17.36 -21.34
CA ASP A 254 -16.12 -17.37 -20.99
C ASP A 254 -16.84 -16.17 -21.65
N PRO A 255 -17.90 -16.38 -22.46
CA PRO A 255 -18.66 -15.30 -23.09
C PRO A 255 -19.30 -14.31 -22.11
N ALA A 256 -19.51 -14.68 -20.84
CA ALA A 256 -20.02 -13.81 -19.79
C ALA A 256 -18.90 -13.00 -19.09
N SER A 257 -17.62 -13.31 -19.34
CA SER A 257 -16.49 -12.58 -18.76
C SER A 257 -16.41 -11.14 -19.27
N MET A 258 -16.16 -10.20 -18.36
CA MET A 258 -15.99 -8.78 -18.70
C MET A 258 -14.75 -8.54 -19.57
N ILE A 259 -13.75 -9.42 -19.51
CA ILE A 259 -12.53 -9.35 -20.34
C ILE A 259 -12.63 -10.19 -21.62
N HIS A 260 -13.76 -10.85 -21.89
CA HIS A 260 -13.97 -11.58 -23.13
C HIS A 260 -13.84 -10.63 -24.33
N PRO A 261 -13.20 -11.03 -25.45
CA PRO A 261 -12.99 -10.16 -26.62
C PRO A 261 -14.23 -9.42 -27.13
N SER A 262 -15.43 -10.02 -27.05
CA SER A 262 -16.69 -9.35 -27.44
C SER A 262 -17.17 -8.30 -26.44
N ASN A 263 -16.77 -8.41 -25.17
CA ASN A 263 -17.29 -7.59 -24.06
C ASN A 263 -16.32 -6.47 -23.68
N ARG A 264 -15.03 -6.61 -24.00
CA ARG A 264 -13.97 -5.63 -23.64
C ARG A 264 -14.29 -4.20 -24.04
N GLN A 265 -14.90 -3.97 -25.21
CA GLN A 265 -15.28 -2.62 -25.63
C GLN A 265 -16.26 -2.00 -24.64
N GLN A 266 -17.29 -2.76 -24.26
CA GLN A 266 -18.25 -2.33 -23.25
C GLN A 266 -17.57 -2.12 -21.90
N THR A 267 -16.70 -3.03 -21.47
CA THR A 267 -15.95 -2.90 -20.21
C THR A 267 -15.14 -1.59 -20.15
N CYS A 268 -14.44 -1.22 -21.23
CA CYS A 268 -13.72 0.04 -21.32
C CYS A 268 -14.64 1.28 -21.32
N SER A 269 -15.87 1.18 -21.83
CA SER A 269 -16.80 2.32 -21.95
C SER A 269 -17.77 2.49 -20.77
N THR A 270 -18.07 1.42 -20.01
CA THR A 270 -19.22 1.37 -19.09
C THR A 270 -19.09 2.31 -17.90
N MET A 271 -17.87 2.62 -17.45
CA MET A 271 -17.64 3.45 -16.26
C MET A 271 -17.40 4.93 -16.57
N GLY A 272 -17.72 5.41 -17.78
CA GLY A 272 -17.43 6.80 -18.19
C GLY A 272 -15.93 7.08 -18.37
N CYS A 273 -15.08 6.05 -18.38
CA CYS A 273 -13.63 6.19 -18.55
C CYS A 273 -13.25 6.47 -20.02
N HIS A 274 -13.69 5.62 -20.96
CA HIS A 274 -13.43 5.77 -22.39
C HIS A 274 -14.74 5.80 -23.19
N GLU A 275 -15.47 6.90 -23.08
CA GLU A 275 -16.67 7.13 -23.88
C GLU A 275 -16.36 7.04 -25.39
N GLY A 276 -17.04 6.14 -26.10
CA GLY A 276 -16.82 5.94 -27.53
C GLY A 276 -15.53 5.18 -27.90
N ALA A 277 -14.94 4.42 -26.97
CA ALA A 277 -13.83 3.53 -27.25
C ALA A 277 -14.08 2.66 -28.50
N SER A 278 -13.16 2.69 -29.45
CA SER A 278 -13.25 1.84 -30.64
C SER A 278 -13.08 0.36 -30.29
N LEU A 279 -13.64 -0.53 -31.11
CA LEU A 279 -13.43 -1.97 -30.93
C LEU A 279 -11.94 -2.32 -30.99
N ALA A 280 -11.19 -1.69 -31.90
CA ALA A 280 -9.75 -1.90 -32.04
C ALA A 280 -8.97 -1.45 -30.78
N PHE A 281 -9.37 -0.35 -30.14
CA PHE A 281 -8.78 0.09 -28.88
C PHE A 281 -8.94 -0.98 -27.79
N ALA A 282 -10.15 -1.51 -27.65
CA ALA A 282 -10.46 -2.48 -26.59
C ALA A 282 -9.93 -3.90 -26.86
N THR A 283 -9.78 -4.28 -28.13
CA THR A 283 -9.47 -5.67 -28.52
C THR A 283 -8.03 -5.89 -28.99
N GLU A 284 -7.38 -4.89 -29.58
CA GLU A 284 -6.03 -5.00 -30.17
C GLU A 284 -4.90 -4.51 -29.25
N GLY A 285 -4.88 -5.01 -28.01
CA GLY A 285 -3.80 -4.80 -27.05
C GLY A 285 -4.03 -5.53 -25.74
N SER A 286 -3.11 -5.34 -24.80
CA SER A 286 -3.18 -5.89 -23.44
C SER A 286 -3.03 -4.79 -22.40
N MET A 287 -3.72 -4.93 -21.26
CA MET A 287 -3.55 -4.07 -20.09
C MET A 287 -2.44 -4.58 -19.15
N HIS A 288 -2.04 -5.84 -19.30
CA HIS A 288 -0.99 -6.49 -18.53
C HIS A 288 0.34 -6.56 -19.30
N ASP A 289 0.57 -5.68 -20.29
CA ASP A 289 1.79 -5.61 -21.12
C ASP A 289 2.27 -6.94 -21.77
N LEU A 290 1.44 -7.99 -21.74
CA LEU A 290 1.69 -9.29 -22.37
C LEU A 290 1.40 -9.20 -23.87
N TYR A 291 2.30 -8.57 -24.62
CA TYR A 291 2.33 -8.72 -26.06
C TYR A 291 3.02 -10.03 -26.42
N ALA A 292 2.45 -10.78 -27.37
CA ALA A 292 3.09 -11.97 -27.94
C ALA A 292 3.50 -11.73 -29.40
N GLY A 293 4.51 -12.46 -29.86
CA GLY A 293 4.95 -12.46 -31.26
C GLY A 293 5.60 -11.15 -31.71
N TRP A 294 5.28 -10.70 -32.94
CA TRP A 294 6.00 -9.60 -33.59
C TRP A 294 5.79 -8.23 -32.90
N LYS A 295 4.64 -7.99 -32.25
CA LYS A 295 4.33 -6.73 -31.56
C LYS A 295 5.26 -6.52 -30.35
N ALA A 296 5.49 -7.58 -29.57
CA ALA A 296 6.41 -7.56 -28.44
C ALA A 296 7.84 -7.28 -28.90
N ASN A 297 8.29 -8.01 -29.93
CA ASN A 297 9.61 -7.83 -30.52
C ASN A 297 9.80 -6.39 -31.02
N LEU A 298 8.79 -5.80 -31.66
CA LEU A 298 8.85 -4.42 -32.14
C LEU A 298 9.06 -3.41 -31.01
N LEU A 299 8.27 -3.50 -29.92
CA LEU A 299 8.40 -2.61 -28.76
C LEU A 299 9.79 -2.72 -28.10
N VAL A 300 10.30 -3.94 -27.96
CA VAL A 300 11.65 -4.20 -27.43
C VAL A 300 12.72 -3.58 -28.32
N TRP A 301 12.62 -3.74 -29.65
CA TRP A 301 13.57 -3.17 -30.59
C TRP A 301 13.53 -1.65 -30.62
N ILE A 302 12.35 -1.03 -30.63
CA ILE A 302 12.19 0.43 -30.54
C ILE A 302 12.89 0.94 -29.28
N LYS A 303 12.63 0.31 -28.12
CA LYS A 303 13.27 0.67 -26.85
C LYS A 303 14.79 0.55 -26.93
N ARG A 304 15.32 -0.56 -27.44
CA ARG A 304 16.78 -0.78 -27.58
C ARG A 304 17.44 0.26 -28.48
N ILE A 305 16.82 0.57 -29.63
CA ILE A 305 17.32 1.60 -30.56
C ILE A 305 17.37 2.95 -29.86
N TYR A 306 16.32 3.33 -29.14
CA TYR A 306 16.28 4.60 -28.40
C TYR A 306 17.35 4.67 -27.29
N ILE A 307 17.56 3.59 -26.55
CA ILE A 307 18.63 3.52 -25.53
C ILE A 307 20.00 3.75 -26.20
N MET A 308 20.29 3.04 -27.30
CA MET A 308 21.53 3.22 -28.06
C MET A 308 21.66 4.66 -28.59
N LEU A 309 20.57 5.23 -29.10
CA LEU A 309 20.52 6.60 -29.60
C LEU A 309 20.80 7.61 -28.49
N ILE A 310 20.21 7.46 -27.31
CA ILE A 310 20.43 8.35 -26.17
C ILE A 310 21.88 8.29 -25.70
N PHE A 311 22.40 7.10 -25.38
CA PHE A 311 23.77 6.98 -24.90
C PHE A 311 24.80 7.39 -25.96
N GLY A 312 24.58 7.01 -27.22
CA GLY A 312 25.45 7.40 -28.32
C GLY A 312 25.46 8.91 -28.57
N THR A 313 24.29 9.54 -28.64
CA THR A 313 24.15 10.98 -28.91
C THR A 313 24.67 11.81 -27.74
N ILE A 314 24.19 11.54 -26.52
CA ILE A 314 24.58 12.31 -25.33
C ILE A 314 26.05 12.07 -24.98
N GLY A 315 26.54 10.83 -25.07
CA GLY A 315 27.95 10.51 -24.88
C GLY A 315 28.85 11.20 -25.91
N GLY A 316 28.42 11.22 -27.18
CA GLY A 316 29.10 11.95 -28.25
C GLY A 316 29.15 13.46 -28.01
N MET A 317 28.03 14.06 -27.56
CA MET A 317 27.95 15.47 -27.20
C MET A 317 28.87 15.82 -26.01
N LEU A 318 28.89 15.00 -24.96
CA LEU A 318 29.78 15.20 -23.81
C LEU A 318 31.25 15.13 -24.20
N LEU A 319 31.63 14.11 -24.99
CA LEU A 319 32.99 13.97 -25.51
C LEU A 319 33.38 15.18 -26.36
N HIS A 320 32.48 15.62 -27.23
CA HIS A 320 32.68 16.80 -28.06
C HIS A 320 32.92 18.06 -27.22
N ASN A 321 32.05 18.35 -26.25
CA ASN A 321 32.18 19.52 -25.36
C ASN A 321 33.49 19.47 -24.57
N LEU A 322 33.90 18.30 -24.08
CA LEU A 322 35.16 18.10 -23.40
C LEU A 322 36.35 18.41 -24.33
N LEU A 323 36.32 17.88 -25.55
CA LEU A 323 37.36 18.16 -26.56
C LEU A 323 37.41 19.64 -26.92
N GLU A 324 36.25 20.31 -27.02
CA GLU A 324 36.17 21.75 -27.27
C GLU A 324 36.80 22.55 -26.12
N LEU A 325 36.50 22.20 -24.88
CA LEU A 325 37.12 22.83 -23.70
C LEU A 325 38.65 22.66 -23.70
N LEU A 326 39.13 21.45 -23.99
CA LEU A 326 40.56 21.15 -24.07
C LEU A 326 41.23 21.89 -25.24
N ALA A 327 40.58 21.97 -26.39
CA ALA A 327 41.06 22.71 -27.55
C ALA A 327 41.15 24.22 -27.26
N HIS A 328 40.13 24.82 -26.63
CA HIS A 328 40.18 26.22 -26.20
C HIS A 328 41.30 26.49 -25.20
N ARG A 329 41.48 25.62 -24.19
CA ARG A 329 42.59 25.74 -23.22
C ARG A 329 43.95 25.66 -23.91
N ARG A 330 44.12 24.72 -24.85
CA ARG A 330 45.36 24.60 -25.64
C ARG A 330 45.60 25.85 -26.49
N HIS A 331 44.59 26.33 -27.20
CA HIS A 331 44.70 27.53 -28.04
C HIS A 331 45.04 28.78 -27.21
N GLN A 332 44.36 28.98 -26.07
CA GLN A 332 44.66 30.08 -25.15
C GLN A 332 46.07 30.02 -24.57
N ALA A 333 46.60 28.81 -24.28
CA ALA A 333 47.98 28.65 -23.82
C ALA A 333 49.03 29.03 -24.87
N HIS A 334 48.68 28.98 -26.16
CA HIS A 334 49.58 29.36 -27.26
C HIS A 334 49.48 30.85 -27.64
N LEU A 335 48.43 31.56 -27.19
CA LEU A 335 48.32 33.00 -27.42
C LEU A 335 49.30 33.75 -26.51
N PRO A 336 49.96 34.81 -27.01
CA PRO A 336 50.80 35.66 -26.18
C PRO A 336 49.99 36.21 -25.00
N LYS A 337 50.52 36.08 -23.77
CA LYS A 337 49.88 36.74 -22.62
C LYS A 337 49.85 38.25 -22.89
N PRO A 338 48.71 38.92 -22.72
CA PRO A 338 48.66 40.37 -22.87
C PRO A 338 49.65 41.01 -21.88
N PRO A 339 50.29 42.13 -22.24
CA PRO A 339 51.18 42.86 -21.35
C PRO A 339 50.49 43.14 -20.00
N GLU A 340 51.19 43.01 -18.88
CA GLU A 340 50.63 43.34 -17.57
C GLU A 340 50.09 44.79 -17.58
N GLY A 341 48.80 44.95 -17.30
CA GLY A 341 48.11 46.24 -17.33
C GLY A 341 47.38 46.60 -18.64
N ALA A 342 47.51 45.81 -19.71
CA ALA A 342 46.73 45.99 -20.93
C ALA A 342 45.26 45.63 -20.70
N ARG A 343 44.42 46.64 -20.42
CA ARG A 343 42.97 46.46 -20.39
C ARG A 343 42.50 46.15 -21.82
N LYS A 344 41.93 44.96 -22.07
CA LYS A 344 41.24 44.66 -23.34
C LYS A 344 40.26 45.79 -23.63
N VAL A 345 40.56 46.61 -24.64
CA VAL A 345 39.65 47.67 -25.10
C VAL A 345 38.53 46.96 -25.85
N LYS A 346 37.35 46.85 -25.24
CA LYS A 346 36.17 46.41 -25.98
C LYS A 346 35.89 47.46 -27.05
N THR A 347 35.92 47.04 -28.32
CA THR A 347 35.75 47.91 -29.49
C THR A 347 34.37 48.59 -29.57
N GLY A 348 33.43 48.25 -28.69
CA GLY A 348 32.11 48.87 -28.61
C GLY A 348 31.23 48.59 -29.84
N LYS A 349 31.60 47.64 -30.71
CA LYS A 349 30.82 47.26 -31.89
C LYS A 349 29.94 46.06 -31.59
N VAL A 350 28.67 46.14 -31.98
CA VAL A 350 27.68 45.07 -31.82
C VAL A 350 26.94 44.82 -33.14
N PHE A 351 26.59 43.56 -33.39
CA PHE A 351 25.91 43.14 -34.61
C PHE A 351 24.53 42.56 -34.30
N LEU A 352 23.53 42.82 -35.15
CA LEU A 352 22.20 42.25 -34.99
C LEU A 352 22.16 40.77 -35.40
N ARG A 353 22.03 39.87 -34.42
CA ARG A 353 21.92 38.42 -34.61
C ARG A 353 20.48 37.92 -34.67
N MET A 354 19.60 38.42 -33.78
CA MET A 354 18.19 38.03 -33.70
C MET A 354 17.23 39.22 -33.68
N THR A 355 16.23 39.19 -34.57
CA THR A 355 15.17 40.21 -34.63
C THR A 355 14.19 40.08 -33.46
N ARG A 356 13.38 41.12 -33.20
CA ARG A 356 12.36 41.07 -32.13
C ARG A 356 11.40 39.89 -32.27
N ASN A 357 11.01 39.56 -33.50
CA ASN A 357 10.10 38.45 -33.78
C ASN A 357 10.73 37.09 -33.43
N GLU A 358 11.98 36.89 -33.84
CA GLU A 358 12.77 35.68 -33.57
C GLU A 358 12.94 35.49 -32.05
N ARG A 359 13.22 36.57 -31.31
CA ARG A 359 13.36 36.52 -29.85
C ARG A 359 12.07 36.17 -29.12
N ILE A 360 10.94 36.79 -29.51
CA ILE A 360 9.63 36.49 -28.89
C ILE A 360 9.26 35.03 -29.13
N SER A 361 9.42 34.55 -30.37
CA SER A 361 9.13 33.15 -30.72
C SER A 361 9.99 32.19 -29.90
N HIS A 362 11.29 32.49 -29.75
CA HIS A 362 12.20 31.71 -28.92
C HIS A 362 11.82 31.73 -27.43
N ILE A 363 11.45 32.87 -26.86
CA ILE A 363 11.02 32.97 -25.44
C ILE A 363 9.78 32.12 -25.19
N VAL A 364 8.77 32.21 -26.07
CA VAL A 364 7.54 31.40 -25.96
C VAL A 364 7.88 29.92 -26.04
N MET A 365 8.73 29.53 -26.99
CA MET A 365 9.20 28.15 -27.14
C MET A 365 9.95 27.66 -25.90
N PHE A 366 10.86 28.45 -25.34
CA PHE A 366 11.60 28.13 -24.12
C PHE A 366 10.67 27.90 -22.91
N VAL A 367 9.69 28.79 -22.70
CA VAL A 367 8.72 28.66 -21.59
C VAL A 367 7.88 27.41 -21.77
N CYS A 368 7.36 27.16 -22.98
CA CYS A 368 6.56 25.98 -23.26
C CYS A 368 7.38 24.69 -23.09
N PHE A 369 8.61 24.66 -23.61
CA PHE A 369 9.50 23.50 -23.49
C PHE A 369 9.80 23.19 -22.02
N THR A 370 10.14 24.22 -21.23
CA THR A 370 10.44 24.07 -19.81
C THR A 370 9.23 23.53 -19.04
N LEU A 371 8.04 24.07 -19.30
CA LEU A 371 6.80 23.61 -18.68
C LEU A 371 6.48 22.15 -19.08
N LEU A 372 6.68 21.78 -20.36
CA LEU A 372 6.51 20.41 -20.85
C LEU A 372 7.50 19.44 -20.22
N ALA A 373 8.77 19.82 -20.09
CA ALA A 373 9.81 19.00 -19.46
C ALA A 373 9.50 18.75 -17.97
N ILE A 374 9.08 19.79 -17.24
CA ILE A 374 8.71 19.67 -15.82
C ILE A 374 7.45 18.80 -15.67
N THR A 375 6.36 19.16 -16.34
CA THR A 375 5.08 18.43 -16.23
C THR A 375 5.19 17.00 -16.75
N GLY A 376 6.03 16.74 -17.76
CA GLY A 376 6.38 15.40 -18.22
C GLY A 376 7.15 14.61 -17.16
N GLY A 377 8.22 15.21 -16.60
CA GLY A 377 9.08 14.61 -15.58
C GLY A 377 8.35 14.30 -14.26
N LEU A 378 7.36 15.11 -13.86
CA LEU A 378 6.57 14.89 -12.66
C LEU A 378 5.81 13.54 -12.66
N LEU A 379 5.47 12.97 -13.82
CA LEU A 379 4.82 11.64 -13.92
C LEU A 379 5.75 10.48 -13.48
N TRP A 380 7.01 10.77 -13.23
CA TRP A 380 7.99 9.77 -12.84
C TRP A 380 8.33 9.83 -11.35
N LEU A 381 7.95 10.90 -10.66
CA LEU A 381 8.16 11.06 -9.23
C LEU A 381 6.97 10.50 -8.45
N PRO A 382 7.20 9.75 -7.36
CA PRO A 382 6.18 9.47 -6.36
C PRO A 382 5.54 10.76 -5.86
N VAL A 383 4.22 10.74 -5.69
CA VAL A 383 3.42 11.92 -5.31
C VAL A 383 3.83 12.45 -3.93
N GLU A 384 4.37 11.58 -3.07
CA GLU A 384 4.92 11.90 -1.76
C GLU A 384 6.09 12.91 -1.84
N TYR A 385 6.87 12.90 -2.91
CA TYR A 385 7.94 13.89 -3.08
C TYR A 385 7.43 15.25 -3.58
N ILE A 386 6.29 15.25 -4.26
CA ILE A 386 5.65 16.46 -4.80
C ILE A 386 4.79 17.13 -3.72
N ASN A 387 4.17 16.32 -2.86
CA ASN A 387 3.27 16.75 -1.80
C ASN A 387 3.65 16.09 -0.45
N PRO A 388 4.85 16.40 0.09
CA PRO A 388 5.41 15.71 1.26
C PRO A 388 4.60 15.89 2.54
N MET A 389 3.80 16.95 2.62
CA MET A 389 2.94 17.23 3.77
C MET A 389 1.47 16.86 3.52
N GLY A 390 1.13 16.28 2.36
CA GLY A 390 -0.25 15.92 2.02
C GLY A 390 -1.22 17.11 1.95
N THR A 391 -0.72 18.34 1.82
CA THR A 391 -1.49 19.58 1.99
C THR A 391 -2.42 19.89 0.82
N VAL A 392 -2.14 19.32 -0.36
CA VAL A 392 -2.96 19.48 -1.56
C VAL A 392 -3.59 18.13 -1.92
N ASP A 393 -4.85 18.15 -2.35
CA ASP A 393 -5.49 16.94 -2.89
C ASP A 393 -4.68 16.35 -4.05
N ARG A 394 -4.45 15.03 -4.02
CA ARG A 394 -3.61 14.33 -5.03
C ARG A 394 -4.24 14.39 -6.41
N THR A 395 -5.57 14.27 -6.50
CA THR A 395 -6.31 14.34 -7.77
C THR A 395 -6.17 15.73 -8.39
N LEU A 396 -6.32 16.78 -7.59
CA LEU A 396 -6.14 18.17 -8.04
C LEU A 396 -4.73 18.42 -8.60
N LEU A 397 -3.69 17.90 -7.95
CA LEU A 397 -2.31 18.02 -8.43
C LEU A 397 -2.13 17.36 -9.81
N LEU A 398 -2.68 16.17 -10.00
CA LEU A 398 -2.64 15.45 -11.28
C LEU A 398 -3.40 16.20 -12.38
N GLU A 399 -4.53 16.83 -12.06
CA GLU A 399 -5.30 17.64 -12.99
C GLU A 399 -4.57 18.90 -13.43
N ILE A 400 -4.01 19.66 -12.48
CA ILE A 400 -3.19 20.85 -12.79
C ILE A 400 -2.04 20.48 -13.71
N ARG A 401 -1.36 19.36 -13.41
CA ARG A 401 -0.27 18.83 -14.24
C ARG A 401 -0.75 18.44 -15.64
N ALA A 402 -1.87 17.73 -15.75
CA ALA A 402 -2.40 17.28 -17.04
C ALA A 402 -2.80 18.46 -17.95
N TRP A 403 -3.53 19.43 -17.40
CA TRP A 403 -3.96 20.62 -18.14
C TRP A 403 -2.80 21.53 -18.52
N SER A 404 -1.86 21.78 -17.61
CA SER A 404 -0.67 22.58 -17.90
C SER A 404 0.18 21.95 -19.01
N HIS A 405 0.35 20.63 -19.02
CA HIS A 405 1.06 19.92 -20.08
C HIS A 405 0.36 20.08 -21.45
N ARG A 406 -0.96 19.88 -21.51
CA ARG A 406 -1.74 20.00 -22.77
C ARG A 406 -1.73 21.42 -23.31
N ILE A 407 -1.93 22.42 -22.46
CA ILE A 407 -1.88 23.83 -22.86
C ILE A 407 -0.50 24.19 -23.40
N ALA A 408 0.57 23.79 -22.70
CA ALA A 408 1.94 24.02 -23.16
C ALA A 408 2.24 23.32 -24.49
N ALA A 409 1.73 22.10 -24.70
CA ALA A 409 1.90 21.35 -25.94
C ALA A 409 1.21 22.02 -27.14
N VAL A 410 0.00 22.54 -26.94
CA VAL A 410 -0.72 23.30 -27.97
C VAL A 410 0.04 24.57 -28.31
N LEU A 411 0.47 25.35 -27.31
CA LEU A 411 1.25 26.56 -27.54
C LEU A 411 2.59 26.28 -28.24
N MET A 412 3.29 25.23 -27.85
CA MET A 412 4.52 24.76 -28.51
C MET A 412 4.27 24.41 -29.98
N THR A 413 3.19 23.70 -30.27
CA THR A 413 2.83 23.32 -31.64
C THR A 413 2.48 24.55 -32.48
N LEU A 414 1.69 25.49 -31.92
CA LEU A 414 1.31 26.72 -32.60
C LEU A 414 2.51 27.63 -32.89
N VAL A 415 3.43 27.82 -31.93
CA VAL A 415 4.64 28.64 -32.18
C VAL A 415 5.57 27.98 -33.21
N SER A 416 5.62 26.64 -33.25
CA SER A 416 6.39 25.90 -34.24
C SER A 416 5.79 26.03 -35.64
N LEU A 417 4.46 25.91 -35.78
CA LEU A 417 3.75 26.18 -37.03
C LEU A 417 3.92 27.62 -37.50
N TYR A 418 3.86 28.57 -36.56
CA TYR A 418 4.16 29.98 -36.83
C TYR A 418 5.58 30.17 -37.37
N HIS A 419 6.58 29.51 -36.77
CA HIS A 419 7.98 29.56 -37.22
C HIS A 419 8.15 28.97 -38.64
N ILE A 420 7.47 27.86 -38.95
CA ILE A 420 7.43 27.30 -40.32
C ILE A 420 6.81 28.32 -41.29
N GLY A 421 5.67 28.92 -40.95
CA GLY A 421 5.07 29.98 -41.76
C GLY A 421 5.99 31.18 -41.95
N TYR A 422 6.64 31.64 -40.88
CA TYR A 422 7.61 32.74 -40.91
C TYR A 422 8.80 32.45 -41.82
N THR A 423 9.37 31.25 -41.75
CA THR A 423 10.53 30.83 -42.55
C THR A 423 10.20 30.65 -44.03
N LEU A 424 8.97 30.29 -44.38
CA LEU A 424 8.54 30.12 -45.77
C LEU A 424 8.04 31.42 -46.42
N LEU A 425 7.29 32.24 -45.67
CA LEU A 425 6.55 33.38 -46.24
C LEU A 425 7.35 34.69 -46.20
N THR A 426 8.24 34.86 -45.23
CA THR A 426 9.01 36.11 -45.09
C THR A 426 10.35 36.04 -45.82
N ARG A 427 10.87 37.18 -46.30
CA ARG A 427 12.20 37.25 -46.90
C ARG A 427 13.29 36.86 -45.90
N ARG A 428 13.28 37.48 -44.71
CA ARG A 428 14.21 37.19 -43.61
C ARG A 428 14.17 35.72 -43.19
N GLY A 429 12.97 35.14 -43.07
CA GLY A 429 12.81 33.74 -42.72
C GLY A 429 13.42 32.78 -43.74
N ARG A 430 13.23 33.04 -45.05
CA ARG A 430 13.84 32.24 -46.12
C ARG A 430 15.36 32.35 -46.13
N GLU A 431 15.90 33.53 -45.87
CA GLU A 431 17.34 33.75 -45.69
C GLU A 431 17.90 32.91 -44.51
N LEU A 432 17.20 32.87 -43.37
CA LEU A 432 17.60 32.03 -42.24
C LEU A 432 17.52 30.54 -42.59
N LEU A 433 16.42 30.09 -43.21
CA LEU A 433 16.24 28.69 -43.59
C LEU A 433 17.30 28.21 -44.59
N THR A 434 17.61 29.02 -45.60
CA THR A 434 18.68 28.71 -46.58
C THR A 434 20.07 28.66 -45.94
N GLY A 435 20.29 29.41 -44.85
CA GLY A 435 21.49 29.31 -44.03
C GLY A 435 21.55 28.04 -43.17
N LEU A 436 20.40 27.55 -42.71
CA LEU A 436 20.26 26.36 -41.86
C LEU A 436 20.30 25.03 -42.64
N LEU A 437 20.06 25.06 -43.95
CA LEU A 437 20.16 23.86 -44.78
C LEU A 437 21.61 23.32 -44.79
N PRO A 438 21.81 22.00 -44.58
CA PRO A 438 23.12 21.37 -44.71
C PRO A 438 23.68 21.51 -46.12
N ARG A 439 24.94 21.90 -46.23
CA ARG A 439 25.69 22.03 -47.50
C ARG A 439 26.91 21.11 -47.46
N PRO A 440 27.43 20.65 -48.62
CA PRO A 440 28.62 19.80 -48.65
C PRO A 440 29.84 20.38 -47.92
N ARG A 441 29.98 21.72 -47.91
CA ARG A 441 31.08 22.38 -47.19
C ARG A 441 30.93 22.34 -45.66
N ASP A 442 29.74 22.11 -45.12
CA ASP A 442 29.56 21.88 -43.68
C ASP A 442 30.27 20.59 -43.24
N ILE A 443 30.32 19.55 -44.09
CA ILE A 443 31.10 18.33 -43.82
C ILE A 443 32.59 18.65 -43.75
N VAL A 444 33.10 19.43 -44.69
CA VAL A 444 34.51 19.86 -44.72
C VAL A 444 34.85 20.67 -43.48
N GLN A 445 34.01 21.63 -43.09
CA GLN A 445 34.22 22.46 -41.90
C GLN A 445 34.07 21.66 -40.60
N THR A 446 33.15 20.69 -40.55
CA THR A 446 33.01 19.78 -39.41
C THR A 446 34.26 18.93 -39.27
N TRP A 447 34.80 18.39 -40.36
CA TRP A 447 36.06 17.64 -40.33
C TRP A 447 37.24 18.52 -39.89
N GLN A 448 37.34 19.73 -40.43
CA GLN A 448 38.35 20.71 -40.00
C GLN A 448 38.21 21.06 -38.51
N GLN A 449 36.97 21.12 -37.99
CA GLN A 449 36.70 21.34 -36.58
C GLN A 449 37.18 20.16 -35.76
N VAL A 450 36.88 18.93 -36.17
CA VAL A 450 37.38 17.71 -35.50
C VAL A 450 38.91 17.69 -35.46
N LEU A 451 39.59 18.02 -36.56
CA LEU A 451 41.05 18.11 -36.60
C LEU A 451 41.59 19.18 -35.63
N TRP A 452 40.91 20.32 -35.51
CA TRP A 452 41.25 21.36 -34.54
C TRP A 452 40.98 20.91 -33.08
N LEU A 453 39.85 20.25 -32.84
CA LEU A 453 39.50 19.67 -31.54
C LEU A 453 40.52 18.62 -31.08
N LEU A 454 41.08 17.83 -31.99
CA LEU A 454 42.17 16.89 -31.70
C LEU A 454 43.55 17.58 -31.61
N GLY A 455 43.66 18.83 -32.09
CA GLY A 455 44.91 19.60 -32.12
C GLY A 455 45.84 19.25 -33.28
N LEU A 456 45.31 18.54 -34.28
CA LEU A 456 46.00 18.26 -35.54
C LEU A 456 45.97 19.48 -36.48
N ARG A 457 45.09 20.45 -36.21
CA ARG A 457 45.05 21.75 -36.87
C ARG A 457 45.29 22.87 -35.85
N LYS A 458 46.13 23.85 -36.21
CA LYS A 458 46.47 25.00 -35.35
C LYS A 458 45.40 26.09 -35.36
N ASP A 459 44.92 26.44 -36.55
CA ASP A 459 43.98 27.55 -36.71
C ASP A 459 42.53 27.14 -36.48
N PRO A 460 41.73 27.95 -35.77
CA PRO A 460 40.30 27.70 -35.59
C PRO A 460 39.54 27.77 -36.93
N VAL A 461 38.44 27.03 -37.01
CA VAL A 461 37.57 27.06 -38.19
C VAL A 461 36.78 28.37 -38.22
N ARG A 462 36.77 29.04 -39.37
CA ARG A 462 35.91 30.21 -39.59
C ARG A 462 34.55 29.80 -40.14
N PHE A 463 33.53 29.90 -39.29
CA PHE A 463 32.15 29.54 -39.64
C PHE A 463 31.37 30.72 -40.24
N GLY A 464 30.33 30.38 -41.01
CA GLY A 464 29.37 31.35 -41.53
C GLY A 464 28.35 31.78 -40.47
N PHE A 465 27.21 32.30 -40.92
CA PHE A 465 26.15 32.80 -40.02
C PHE A 465 25.57 31.73 -39.09
N PHE A 466 25.60 30.46 -39.52
CA PHE A 466 25.37 29.31 -38.65
C PHE A 466 26.57 28.36 -38.75
N ASN A 467 27.09 27.94 -37.61
CA ASN A 467 28.06 26.85 -37.52
C ASN A 467 27.35 25.49 -37.61
N TYR A 468 28.12 24.41 -37.79
CA TYR A 468 27.55 23.06 -37.92
C TYR A 468 26.75 22.63 -36.68
N GLY A 469 27.18 23.04 -35.48
CA GLY A 469 26.50 22.74 -34.22
C GLY A 469 25.12 23.37 -34.14
N GLU A 470 25.00 24.66 -34.46
CA GLU A 470 23.71 25.38 -34.53
C GLU A 470 22.77 24.77 -35.57
N LYS A 471 23.30 24.32 -36.72
CA LYS A 471 22.49 23.63 -37.73
C LYS A 471 21.97 22.29 -37.22
N MET A 472 22.82 21.49 -36.59
CA MET A 472 22.41 20.21 -36.00
C MET A 472 21.40 20.40 -34.88
N GLU A 473 21.58 21.39 -34.01
CA GLU A 473 20.60 21.75 -32.97
C GLU A 473 19.24 22.08 -33.57
N TYR A 474 19.20 22.93 -34.59
CA TYR A 474 17.96 23.33 -35.23
C TYR A 474 17.18 22.14 -35.79
N TRP A 475 17.85 21.28 -36.57
CA TRP A 475 17.20 20.13 -37.19
C TRP A 475 16.84 19.03 -36.18
N SER A 476 17.69 18.81 -35.17
CA SER A 476 17.38 17.92 -34.06
C SER A 476 16.14 18.37 -33.30
N PHE A 477 16.07 19.66 -32.95
CA PHE A 477 14.90 20.23 -32.27
C PHE A 477 13.64 20.21 -33.15
N ALA A 478 13.76 20.50 -34.45
CA ALA A 478 12.64 20.43 -35.38
C ALA A 478 12.09 18.99 -35.50
N TRP A 479 12.97 18.00 -35.62
CA TRP A 479 12.60 16.58 -35.63
C TRP A 479 11.91 16.18 -34.33
N GLY A 480 12.54 16.47 -33.18
CA GLY A 480 11.99 16.16 -31.87
C GLY A 480 10.61 16.78 -31.67
N THR A 481 10.41 18.03 -32.10
CA THR A 481 9.10 18.70 -32.02
C THR A 481 8.03 17.97 -32.85
N ILE A 482 8.36 17.53 -34.07
CA ILE A 482 7.42 16.77 -34.92
C ILE A 482 7.04 15.45 -34.25
N VAL A 483 8.02 14.69 -33.77
CA VAL A 483 7.78 13.39 -33.11
C VAL A 483 6.96 13.58 -31.84
N MET A 484 7.29 14.57 -31.01
CA MET A 484 6.58 14.87 -29.76
C MET A 484 5.15 15.34 -30.00
N SER A 485 4.91 16.22 -30.99
CA SER A 485 3.55 16.64 -31.36
C SER A 485 2.73 15.50 -31.93
N ALA A 486 3.30 14.67 -32.82
CA ALA A 486 2.58 13.55 -33.43
C ALA A 486 2.20 12.47 -32.40
N THR A 487 3.17 12.05 -31.59
CA THR A 487 2.92 11.07 -30.52
C THR A 487 1.99 11.64 -29.44
N GLY A 488 2.13 12.92 -29.08
CA GLY A 488 1.24 13.58 -28.13
C GLY A 488 -0.21 13.64 -28.61
N LEU A 489 -0.44 13.87 -29.91
CA LEU A 489 -1.79 13.83 -30.51
C LEU A 489 -2.39 12.42 -30.47
N ILE A 490 -1.59 11.39 -30.74
CA ILE A 490 -2.03 9.98 -30.62
C ILE A 490 -2.46 9.67 -29.18
N LEU A 491 -1.66 10.11 -28.19
CA LEU A 491 -1.98 9.92 -26.77
C LEU A 491 -3.19 10.73 -26.32
N TRP A 492 -3.43 11.91 -26.91
CA TRP A 492 -4.65 12.68 -26.64
C TRP A 492 -5.89 11.93 -27.18
N ALA A 493 -5.78 11.35 -28.37
CA ALA A 493 -6.87 10.65 -29.06
C ALA A 493 -6.83 9.13 -28.87
N GLU A 494 -6.36 8.64 -27.70
CA GLU A 494 -6.02 7.23 -27.47
C GLU A 494 -7.17 6.25 -27.76
N HIS A 495 -8.41 6.62 -27.45
CA HIS A 495 -9.60 5.76 -27.59
C HIS A 495 -10.02 5.48 -29.05
N LEU A 496 -9.51 6.25 -30.01
CA LEU A 496 -9.88 6.14 -31.43
C LEU A 496 -9.08 5.07 -32.20
N GLY A 497 -7.87 4.74 -31.73
CA GLY A 497 -6.94 3.86 -32.43
C GLY A 497 -6.69 2.52 -31.73
N PRO A 498 -6.05 1.56 -32.39
CA PRO A 498 -5.60 0.33 -31.76
C PRO A 498 -4.67 0.61 -30.57
N LYS A 499 -4.89 -0.06 -29.43
CA LYS A 499 -4.09 0.18 -28.20
C LYS A 499 -2.59 -0.01 -28.42
N TYR A 500 -2.17 -0.98 -29.24
CA TYR A 500 -0.74 -1.19 -29.51
C TYR A 500 -0.06 0.05 -30.12
N ILE A 501 -0.77 0.89 -30.88
CA ILE A 501 -0.22 2.16 -31.42
C ILE A 501 -0.07 3.18 -30.30
N VAL A 502 -1.02 3.23 -29.37
CA VAL A 502 -0.96 4.08 -28.17
C VAL A 502 0.26 3.71 -27.33
N ASP A 503 0.55 2.41 -27.16
CA ASP A 503 1.72 1.95 -26.40
C ASP A 503 3.04 2.29 -27.11
N ILE A 504 3.11 2.18 -28.45
CA ILE A 504 4.26 2.66 -29.23
C ILE A 504 4.43 4.18 -29.06
N ALA A 505 3.35 4.95 -29.19
CA ALA A 505 3.37 6.39 -29.03
C ALA A 505 3.84 6.78 -27.62
N ARG A 506 3.36 6.11 -26.57
CA ARG A 506 3.79 6.32 -25.17
C ARG A 506 5.28 6.07 -25.01
N LEU A 507 5.79 4.97 -25.56
CA LEU A 507 7.21 4.61 -25.52
C LEU A 507 8.07 5.66 -26.23
N VAL A 508 7.73 5.98 -27.48
CA VAL A 508 8.47 6.94 -28.32
C VAL A 508 8.43 8.34 -27.69
N HIS A 509 7.24 8.82 -27.28
CA HIS A 509 7.08 10.12 -26.64
C HIS A 509 7.94 10.25 -25.37
N SER A 510 7.94 9.21 -24.53
CA SER A 510 8.71 9.21 -23.29
C SER A 510 10.22 9.22 -23.54
N MET A 511 10.72 8.39 -24.48
CA MET A 511 12.15 8.27 -24.76
C MET A 511 12.69 9.48 -25.55
N GLU A 512 11.91 10.01 -26.49
CA GLU A 512 12.24 11.22 -27.23
C GLU A 512 12.28 12.44 -26.29
N ALA A 513 11.36 12.53 -25.32
CA ALA A 513 11.40 13.59 -24.30
C ALA A 513 12.70 13.56 -23.50
N ILE A 514 13.15 12.38 -23.06
CA ILE A 514 14.42 12.21 -22.33
C ILE A 514 15.59 12.65 -23.22
N LEU A 515 15.64 12.18 -24.47
CA LEU A 515 16.67 12.56 -25.43
C LEU A 515 16.70 14.08 -25.63
N ALA A 516 15.55 14.71 -25.87
CA ALA A 516 15.43 16.13 -26.14
C ALA A 516 15.88 17.00 -24.96
N VAL A 517 15.45 16.68 -23.73
CA VAL A 517 15.86 17.47 -22.56
C VAL A 517 17.34 17.25 -22.25
N CYS A 518 17.84 16.01 -22.31
CA CYS A 518 19.27 15.74 -22.14
C CYS A 518 20.11 16.45 -23.21
N ALA A 519 19.68 16.49 -24.47
CA ALA A 519 20.38 17.18 -25.55
C ALA A 519 20.40 18.70 -25.33
N ILE A 520 19.28 19.31 -24.92
CA ILE A 520 19.25 20.75 -24.60
C ILE A 520 20.20 21.06 -23.44
N VAL A 521 20.23 20.20 -22.42
CA VAL A 521 21.13 20.44 -21.29
C VAL A 521 22.57 20.19 -21.66
N VAL A 522 22.93 19.08 -22.27
CA VAL A 522 24.34 18.79 -22.54
C VAL A 522 24.89 19.70 -23.63
N TRP A 523 24.11 19.96 -24.68
CA TRP A 523 24.61 20.62 -25.88
C TRP A 523 24.20 22.09 -25.98
N HIS A 524 22.90 22.40 -25.90
CA HIS A 524 22.45 23.79 -26.05
C HIS A 524 22.93 24.67 -24.88
N PHE A 525 22.83 24.19 -23.63
CA PHE A 525 23.31 24.95 -22.47
C PHE A 525 24.83 25.04 -22.42
N TRP A 526 25.57 24.10 -23.03
CA TRP A 526 27.00 24.28 -23.21
C TRP A 526 27.30 25.55 -24.01
N ASN A 527 26.63 25.73 -25.15
CA ASN A 527 26.80 26.91 -26.01
C ASN A 527 26.34 28.21 -25.35
N VAL A 528 25.28 28.15 -24.52
CA VAL A 528 24.67 29.36 -23.94
C VAL A 528 25.22 29.72 -22.55
N HIS A 529 25.63 28.76 -21.72
CA HIS A 529 25.99 28.98 -20.31
C HIS A 529 27.44 28.61 -20.00
N TRP A 530 27.87 27.40 -20.36
CA TRP A 530 29.15 26.84 -19.87
C TRP A 530 30.37 27.14 -20.74
N LYS A 531 30.18 27.47 -22.02
CA LYS A 531 31.29 27.87 -22.89
C LYS A 531 32.04 29.06 -22.27
N PRO A 532 33.38 29.02 -22.19
CA PRO A 532 34.15 30.07 -21.52
C PRO A 532 33.79 31.47 -22.03
N GLY A 533 33.50 32.41 -21.13
CA GLY A 533 33.09 33.77 -21.46
C GLY A 533 31.58 34.00 -21.56
N ARG A 534 30.76 32.94 -21.47
CA ARG A 534 29.29 33.04 -21.49
C ARG A 534 28.61 33.08 -20.12
N TRP A 535 29.32 32.75 -19.05
CA TRP A 535 28.71 32.62 -17.72
C TRP A 535 28.15 33.96 -17.18
N PRO A 536 26.91 33.99 -16.62
CA PRO A 536 26.01 32.86 -16.40
C PRO A 536 25.17 32.45 -17.62
N MET A 537 24.96 33.33 -18.60
CA MET A 537 24.38 32.98 -19.89
C MET A 537 24.70 34.03 -20.98
N SER A 538 24.61 33.63 -22.25
CA SER A 538 24.64 34.54 -23.41
C SER A 538 23.44 35.52 -23.41
N GLU A 539 23.69 36.81 -23.65
CA GLU A 539 22.63 37.84 -23.73
C GLU A 539 21.98 37.94 -25.12
N VAL A 540 22.46 37.18 -26.11
CA VAL A 540 22.05 37.31 -27.51
C VAL A 540 20.55 37.03 -27.70
N TRP A 541 19.99 36.03 -27.01
CA TRP A 541 18.59 35.65 -27.16
C TRP A 541 17.60 36.66 -26.53
N ILE A 542 18.08 37.55 -25.65
CA ILE A 542 17.29 38.62 -25.03
C ILE A 542 17.47 39.93 -25.79
N THR A 543 18.72 40.30 -26.05
CA THR A 543 19.09 41.60 -26.65
C THR A 543 19.02 41.59 -28.16
N GLY A 544 19.19 40.41 -28.77
CA GLY A 544 19.33 40.19 -30.21
C GLY A 544 20.69 40.58 -30.78
N ARG A 545 21.64 41.00 -29.93
CA ARG A 545 22.92 41.55 -30.36
C ARG A 545 24.08 40.70 -29.91
N ILE A 546 25.08 40.59 -30.77
CA ILE A 546 26.32 39.83 -30.54
C ILE A 546 27.49 40.81 -30.57
N ASP A 547 28.45 40.69 -29.65
CA ASP A 547 29.63 41.55 -29.63
C ASP A 547 30.68 41.10 -30.67
N ARG A 548 31.58 42.00 -31.06
CA ARG A 548 32.58 41.69 -32.09
C ARG A 548 33.52 40.53 -31.73
N GLU A 549 33.94 40.42 -30.48
CA GLU A 549 34.86 39.36 -30.03
C GLU A 549 34.19 37.99 -30.15
N GLN A 550 32.94 37.89 -29.70
CA GLN A 550 32.11 36.71 -29.88
C GLN A 550 31.83 36.42 -31.37
N MET A 551 31.55 37.45 -32.17
CA MET A 551 31.32 37.30 -33.60
C MET A 551 32.54 36.73 -34.33
N GLU A 552 33.75 37.15 -33.93
CA GLU A 552 35.01 36.63 -34.47
C GLU A 552 35.21 35.14 -34.12
N GLU A 553 34.90 34.77 -32.88
CA GLU A 553 35.04 33.40 -32.37
C GLU A 553 34.03 32.43 -32.99
N GLU A 554 32.76 32.80 -33.06
CA GLU A 554 31.67 31.89 -33.45
C GLU A 554 31.33 31.98 -34.95
N HIS A 555 31.55 33.15 -35.56
CA HIS A 555 31.08 33.48 -36.91
C HIS A 555 32.14 34.27 -37.70
N GLY A 556 33.42 33.93 -37.52
CA GLY A 556 34.55 34.69 -38.09
C GLY A 556 34.47 34.95 -39.60
N ALA A 557 33.89 34.04 -40.40
CA ALA A 557 33.77 34.26 -41.85
C ALA A 557 32.74 35.35 -42.21
N VAL A 558 31.76 35.61 -41.33
CA VAL A 558 30.81 36.71 -41.49
C VAL A 558 31.44 38.03 -41.05
N LEU A 559 32.25 38.01 -39.98
CA LEU A 559 32.99 39.20 -39.57
C LEU A 559 34.00 39.62 -40.66
N ASP A 560 34.75 38.66 -41.21
CA ASP A 560 35.67 38.90 -42.33
C ASP A 560 34.96 39.58 -43.51
N PHE A 561 33.73 39.13 -43.84
CA PHE A 561 32.92 39.76 -44.89
C PHE A 561 32.49 41.18 -44.55
N ILE A 562 32.06 41.44 -43.32
CA ILE A 562 31.62 42.78 -42.91
C ILE A 562 32.80 43.76 -42.96
N GLU A 563 34.00 43.32 -42.55
CA GLU A 563 35.18 44.19 -42.45
C GLU A 563 35.91 44.39 -43.79
N THR A 564 35.92 43.38 -44.66
CA THR A 564 36.70 43.40 -45.91
C THR A 564 35.83 43.52 -47.17
N GLY A 565 34.52 43.27 -47.07
CA GLY A 565 33.63 43.13 -48.22
C GLY A 565 33.82 41.82 -49.01
N GLU A 566 34.86 41.04 -48.69
CA GLU A 566 35.16 39.76 -49.32
C GLU A 566 34.63 38.63 -48.45
N MET A 567 33.60 37.94 -48.94
CA MET A 567 33.21 36.66 -48.37
C MET A 567 33.69 35.54 -49.29
N PRO A 568 34.23 34.43 -48.74
CA PRO A 568 34.59 33.28 -49.57
C PRO A 568 33.37 32.52 -50.17
N TRP A 569 32.12 32.99 -49.94
CA TRP A 569 30.85 32.40 -50.40
C TRP A 569 29.64 33.29 -50.02
N ALA A 570 28.45 33.07 -50.57
CA ALA A 570 27.27 33.91 -50.30
C ALA A 570 26.80 33.90 -48.82
N CYS A 571 26.78 35.07 -48.16
CA CYS A 571 26.06 35.29 -46.90
C CYS A 571 24.56 35.33 -47.19
N PRO A 572 23.73 34.46 -46.61
CA PRO A 572 22.30 34.51 -46.89
C PRO A 572 21.60 35.70 -46.23
N VAL A 573 22.21 36.43 -45.31
CA VAL A 573 21.51 37.38 -44.43
C VAL A 573 21.76 38.84 -44.83
N SER A 574 20.74 39.51 -45.40
CA SER A 574 20.88 40.86 -45.95
C SER A 574 20.85 42.00 -44.92
N ASN A 575 20.48 41.71 -43.66
CA ASN A 575 20.21 42.71 -42.61
C ASN A 575 21.19 42.61 -41.42
N LEU A 576 22.43 42.19 -41.66
CA LEU A 576 23.50 42.33 -40.67
C LEU A 576 23.92 43.80 -40.61
N VAL A 577 23.37 44.54 -39.65
CA VAL A 577 23.73 45.95 -39.42
C VAL A 577 24.77 46.00 -38.32
N GLU A 578 25.92 46.59 -38.65
CA GLU A 578 26.90 47.03 -37.65
C GLU A 578 26.31 48.24 -36.91
N GLU A 579 26.14 48.11 -35.60
CA GLU A 579 25.64 49.17 -34.72
C GLU A 579 26.73 49.57 -33.72
N ASP A 580 26.96 50.87 -33.55
CA ASP A 580 27.74 51.37 -32.42
C ASP A 580 26.99 51.08 -31.12
N GLN A 581 27.69 50.49 -30.14
CA GLN A 581 27.12 50.23 -28.83
C GLN A 581 26.80 51.57 -28.14
N LYS A 582 25.51 51.93 -28.12
CA LYS A 582 25.04 53.13 -27.42
C LYS A 582 25.51 53.09 -25.96
N PRO A 583 26.05 54.18 -25.39
CA PRO A 583 26.47 54.21 -24.01
C PRO A 583 25.27 53.91 -23.11
N HIS A 584 25.30 52.75 -22.44
CA HIS A 584 24.25 52.40 -21.49
C HIS A 584 24.30 53.37 -20.30
N ASN A 585 23.14 53.87 -19.87
CA ASN A 585 23.02 54.69 -18.68
C ASN A 585 23.49 53.87 -17.47
N ARG A 586 24.44 54.38 -16.69
CA ARG A 586 25.09 53.66 -15.58
C ARG A 586 24.08 53.18 -14.52
N LYS A 587 22.90 53.81 -14.44
CA LYS A 587 21.77 53.42 -13.59
C LYS A 587 21.05 52.15 -14.07
N ASP A 588 20.82 51.99 -15.38
CA ASP A 588 20.13 50.81 -15.94
C ASP A 588 21.00 49.54 -15.83
N ASP A 589 22.31 49.69 -15.95
CA ASP A 589 23.29 48.63 -15.75
C ASP A 589 23.32 48.11 -14.30
N GLY A 590 22.97 48.97 -13.33
CA GLY A 590 22.94 48.62 -11.90
C GLY A 590 21.83 47.63 -11.53
N ILE A 591 20.72 47.62 -12.28
CA ILE A 591 19.58 46.71 -12.05
C ILE A 591 19.61 45.54 -13.05
N ARG A 592 19.89 45.81 -14.33
CA ARG A 592 19.81 44.80 -15.39
C ARG A 592 20.79 43.64 -15.21
N LYS A 593 22.05 43.92 -14.85
CA LYS A 593 23.08 42.88 -14.66
C LYS A 593 22.78 41.92 -13.49
N PRO A 594 22.39 42.39 -12.29
CA PRO A 594 21.97 41.48 -11.23
C PRO A 594 20.74 40.65 -11.60
N VAL A 595 19.74 41.24 -12.26
CA VAL A 595 18.54 40.50 -12.71
C VAL A 595 18.89 39.40 -13.71
N LEU A 596 19.71 39.70 -14.73
CA LEU A 596 20.15 38.69 -15.70
C LEU A 596 20.99 37.58 -15.06
N ARG A 597 21.79 37.90 -14.03
CA ARG A 597 22.51 36.89 -13.26
C ARG A 597 21.56 35.98 -12.52
N VAL A 598 20.64 36.54 -11.72
CA VAL A 598 19.63 35.75 -11.00
C VAL A 598 18.87 34.86 -11.96
N LEU A 599 18.40 35.42 -13.09
CA LEU A 599 17.72 34.66 -14.14
C LEU A 599 18.57 33.50 -14.67
N GLY A 600 19.82 33.75 -15.05
CA GLY A 600 20.73 32.71 -15.55
C GLY A 600 21.00 31.61 -14.52
N TYR A 601 21.28 31.98 -13.25
CA TYR A 601 21.46 31.01 -12.17
C TYR A 601 20.19 30.20 -11.90
N SER A 602 19.02 30.85 -11.87
CA SER A 602 17.72 30.18 -11.68
C SER A 602 17.41 29.22 -12.83
N MET A 603 17.72 29.60 -14.08
CA MET A 603 17.54 28.72 -15.25
C MET A 603 18.41 27.48 -15.16
N VAL A 604 19.70 27.64 -14.83
CA VAL A 604 20.60 26.50 -14.62
C VAL A 604 20.10 25.62 -13.48
N ALA A 605 19.73 26.20 -12.34
CA ALA A 605 19.24 25.45 -11.18
C ALA A 605 17.96 24.65 -11.49
N LEU A 606 16.96 25.28 -12.11
CA LEU A 606 15.69 24.64 -12.49
C LEU A 606 15.90 23.49 -13.49
N THR A 607 16.80 23.71 -14.45
CA THR A 607 17.07 22.72 -15.49
C THR A 607 17.94 21.57 -14.97
N MET A 608 18.91 21.85 -14.09
CA MET A 608 19.68 20.81 -13.38
C MET A 608 18.77 19.98 -12.48
N LEU A 609 17.83 20.60 -11.76
CA LEU A 609 16.82 19.89 -10.99
C LEU A 609 15.98 18.97 -11.89
N SER A 610 15.53 19.47 -13.04
CA SER A 610 14.78 18.68 -14.03
C SER A 610 15.62 17.51 -14.56
N CYS A 611 16.92 17.71 -14.82
CA CYS A 611 17.84 16.64 -15.22
C CYS A 611 18.07 15.62 -14.12
N LEU A 612 18.20 16.03 -12.86
CA LEU A 612 18.33 15.10 -11.74
C LEU A 612 17.08 14.24 -11.59
N VAL A 613 15.89 14.84 -11.71
CA VAL A 613 14.60 14.14 -11.70
C VAL A 613 14.54 13.13 -12.85
N MET A 614 14.87 13.54 -14.07
CA MET A 614 14.86 12.62 -15.21
C MET A 614 15.96 11.57 -15.16
N ALA A 615 17.16 11.88 -14.65
CA ALA A 615 18.25 10.90 -14.50
C ALA A 615 17.89 9.86 -13.44
N TRP A 616 17.28 10.28 -12.34
CA TRP A 616 16.70 9.36 -11.35
C TRP A 616 15.58 8.50 -11.97
N SER A 617 14.72 9.11 -12.77
CA SER A 617 13.63 8.40 -13.47
C SER A 617 14.15 7.42 -14.52
N PHE A 618 15.17 7.82 -15.28
CA PHE A 618 15.81 7.02 -16.31
C PHE A 618 16.61 5.88 -15.69
N THR A 619 17.31 6.10 -14.57
CA THR A 619 17.97 5.02 -13.83
C THR A 619 16.97 4.05 -13.22
N LYS A 620 15.80 4.49 -12.73
CA LYS A 620 14.70 3.58 -12.34
C LYS A 620 14.14 2.80 -13.53
N PHE A 621 13.94 3.45 -14.67
CA PHE A 621 13.51 2.82 -15.92
C PHE A 621 14.53 1.79 -16.44
N LEU A 622 15.83 2.10 -16.36
CA LEU A 622 16.94 1.20 -16.71
C LEU A 622 17.17 0.11 -15.67
N ARG A 623 16.93 0.35 -14.38
CA ARG A 623 16.98 -0.69 -13.34
C ARG A 623 15.81 -1.66 -13.45
N GLY A 624 14.67 -1.21 -13.98
CA GLY A 624 13.65 -2.11 -14.53
C GLY A 624 14.09 -2.87 -15.79
N THR A 625 15.36 -2.74 -16.22
CA THR A 625 15.98 -3.49 -17.32
C THR A 625 17.31 -4.17 -16.96
N GLU A 626 17.80 -4.02 -15.72
CA GLU A 626 18.98 -4.74 -15.23
C GLU A 626 18.51 -5.85 -14.28
N ASN A 627 18.44 -7.05 -14.82
CA ASN A 627 18.18 -8.35 -14.18
C ASN A 627 16.73 -8.65 -13.79
N ASP A 628 16.02 -9.32 -14.70
CA ASP A 628 15.39 -10.59 -14.30
C ASP A 628 15.54 -11.65 -15.40
N PRO A 629 16.71 -12.29 -15.51
CA PRO A 629 16.79 -13.69 -15.90
C PRO A 629 16.90 -14.52 -14.62
N GLY A 630 15.88 -14.52 -13.75
CA GLY A 630 15.88 -15.28 -12.50
C GLY A 630 16.93 -14.82 -11.46
N PRO A 631 16.90 -15.40 -10.26
CA PRO A 631 16.40 -14.73 -9.07
C PRO A 631 17.50 -14.04 -8.29
N ASN A 632 17.28 -12.76 -7.96
CA ASN A 632 17.65 -12.20 -6.65
C ASN A 632 16.97 -10.85 -6.44
N ARG A 633 15.85 -10.91 -5.70
CA ARG A 633 15.21 -9.86 -4.90
C ARG A 633 15.54 -8.41 -5.31
N PRO A 634 14.71 -7.75 -6.14
CA PRO A 634 14.68 -6.30 -6.14
C PRO A 634 14.16 -5.82 -4.77
N ASN A 635 14.91 -4.88 -4.19
CA ASN A 635 14.68 -4.35 -2.84
C ASN A 635 13.22 -3.89 -2.65
N HIS A 636 12.48 -4.61 -1.80
CA HIS A 636 11.03 -4.49 -1.58
C HIS A 636 10.59 -3.20 -0.86
N ASP A 637 11.52 -2.30 -0.51
CA ASP A 637 11.27 -1.22 0.44
C ASP A 637 10.76 0.11 -0.15
N ALA A 638 10.64 0.27 -1.48
CA ALA A 638 10.52 1.62 -2.04
C ALA A 638 9.12 2.08 -2.49
N LEU A 639 8.09 1.23 -2.61
CA LEU A 639 6.82 1.65 -3.24
C LEU A 639 5.55 0.97 -2.71
N VAL A 640 5.64 0.20 -1.63
CA VAL A 640 4.47 -0.18 -0.84
C VAL A 640 4.33 0.91 0.21
N VAL A 641 3.15 1.55 0.28
CA VAL A 641 2.74 2.28 1.49
C VAL A 641 3.04 1.33 2.63
N LYS A 642 4.00 1.66 3.50
CA LYS A 642 4.38 0.86 4.67
C LYS A 642 3.24 0.89 5.70
N GLN A 643 2.12 0.29 5.33
CA GLN A 643 1.01 -0.11 6.17
C GLN A 643 0.63 -1.51 5.68
N ASP A 644 1.04 -2.49 6.49
CA ASP A 644 0.24 -3.67 6.84
C ASP A 644 0.06 -4.78 5.80
N LEU A 645 0.98 -4.94 4.85
CA LEU A 645 1.05 -6.15 4.01
C LEU A 645 2.13 -7.10 4.49
N ARG A 646 1.90 -7.67 5.67
CA ARG A 646 2.65 -8.80 6.16
C ARG A 646 1.65 -9.85 6.65
N ILE A 647 1.81 -11.05 6.10
CA ILE A 647 1.58 -12.36 6.70
C ILE A 647 0.37 -13.18 6.15
N LEU A 648 0.69 -14.44 5.77
CA LEU A 648 -0.18 -15.56 5.33
C LEU A 648 -0.73 -16.39 6.51
N PRO A 649 -1.97 -16.93 6.46
CA PRO A 649 -2.55 -17.75 7.53
C PRO A 649 -2.00 -19.20 7.54
N GLY A 650 -1.53 -19.68 8.70
CA GLY A 650 -1.21 -21.11 8.91
C GLY A 650 -0.08 -21.48 9.89
N ASP A 651 0.66 -20.54 10.46
CA ASP A 651 1.78 -20.80 11.39
C ASP A 651 1.40 -20.37 12.83
N PRO A 652 1.64 -21.14 13.90
CA PRO A 652 1.39 -20.70 15.28
C PRO A 652 2.09 -19.38 15.67
N SER A 653 3.24 -19.08 15.05
CA SER A 653 3.98 -17.82 15.23
C SER A 653 3.31 -16.60 14.56
N TYR A 654 2.40 -16.84 13.61
CA TYR A 654 1.54 -15.84 12.94
C TYR A 654 0.66 -15.10 13.95
N THR A 655 -0.07 -15.88 14.76
CA THR A 655 -1.15 -15.38 15.62
C THR A 655 -0.61 -14.52 16.76
N LEU A 656 0.63 -14.81 17.21
CA LEU A 656 1.28 -14.12 18.33
C LEU A 656 1.99 -12.83 17.91
N ALA A 657 2.52 -12.76 16.68
CA ALA A 657 3.17 -11.56 16.17
C ALA A 657 2.16 -10.48 15.75
N VAL A 658 1.03 -10.88 15.14
CA VAL A 658 -0.03 -9.96 14.71
C VAL A 658 -0.77 -9.32 15.89
N ALA A 659 -1.07 -10.11 16.93
CA ALA A 659 -1.73 -9.61 18.14
C ALA A 659 -0.90 -8.59 18.94
N ALA A 660 0.42 -8.57 18.74
CA ALA A 660 1.37 -7.67 19.43
C ALA A 660 1.65 -6.36 18.66
N GLU A 661 1.47 -6.33 17.34
CA GLU A 661 1.81 -5.17 16.49
C GLU A 661 0.58 -4.42 15.95
N ASP A 662 -0.59 -5.05 15.86
CA ASP A 662 -1.83 -4.43 15.35
C ASP A 662 -2.97 -4.48 16.41
N PRO A 663 -3.33 -3.33 17.03
CA PRO A 663 -4.46 -3.24 17.96
C PRO A 663 -5.80 -3.60 17.32
N ASP A 664 -5.94 -3.42 16.00
CA ASP A 664 -7.21 -3.54 15.28
C ASP A 664 -7.53 -4.98 14.87
N TRP A 665 -6.53 -5.87 14.74
CA TRP A 665 -6.74 -7.31 14.48
C TRP A 665 -7.62 -7.98 15.56
N GLN A 666 -7.60 -7.43 16.77
CA GLN A 666 -8.37 -7.90 17.91
C GLN A 666 -9.88 -7.62 17.79
N HIS A 667 -10.29 -6.84 16.79
CA HIS A 667 -11.69 -6.51 16.50
C HIS A 667 -12.38 -7.48 15.52
N GLU A 668 -11.65 -8.45 14.97
CA GLU A 668 -12.15 -9.27 13.85
C GLU A 668 -12.85 -10.58 14.27
N HIS A 669 -12.64 -11.10 15.48
CA HIS A 669 -13.18 -12.40 15.90
C HIS A 669 -13.71 -12.38 17.35
N PHE A 670 -15.00 -12.70 17.51
CA PHE A 670 -15.65 -12.88 18.82
C PHE A 670 -15.52 -14.33 19.35
N HIS A 671 -15.19 -15.29 18.48
CA HIS A 671 -14.73 -16.63 18.84
C HIS A 671 -13.21 -16.63 19.05
N VAL A 672 -12.70 -17.34 20.05
CA VAL A 672 -11.25 -17.50 20.27
C VAL A 672 -10.66 -18.42 19.19
N PRO A 673 -9.67 -17.98 18.39
CA PRO A 673 -8.97 -18.83 17.44
C PRO A 673 -8.33 -20.04 18.12
N GLN A 674 -8.49 -21.22 17.52
CA GLN A 674 -7.95 -22.49 18.03
C GLN A 674 -6.42 -22.46 18.21
N SER A 675 -5.71 -21.69 17.38
CA SER A 675 -4.25 -21.50 17.46
C SER A 675 -3.77 -20.78 18.73
N LEU A 676 -4.66 -20.07 19.44
CA LEU A 676 -4.35 -19.42 20.73
C LEU A 676 -4.53 -20.35 21.93
N LEU A 677 -5.03 -21.58 21.73
CA LEU A 677 -5.29 -22.56 22.80
C LEU A 677 -4.14 -23.55 23.01
N HIS A 678 -2.94 -23.23 22.51
CA HIS A 678 -1.77 -24.10 22.72
C HIS A 678 -1.33 -24.05 24.18
N VAL A 679 -1.37 -25.20 24.86
CA VAL A 679 -0.83 -25.33 26.21
C VAL A 679 0.68 -25.39 26.08
N ASP A 680 1.36 -24.33 26.51
CA ASP A 680 2.82 -24.21 26.49
C ASP A 680 3.50 -25.41 27.17
N GLU A 681 4.46 -26.04 26.48
CA GLU A 681 5.20 -27.21 27.02
C GLU A 681 6.01 -26.84 28.27
N ASP A 682 6.37 -25.56 28.41
CA ASP A 682 7.19 -25.04 29.52
C ASP A 682 6.38 -24.75 30.81
N LEU A 683 5.06 -24.97 30.82
CA LEU A 683 4.21 -24.76 32.00
C LEU A 683 4.49 -25.77 33.12
N ARG A 684 4.89 -25.29 34.30
CA ARG A 684 5.05 -26.11 35.51
C ARG A 684 3.71 -26.64 35.99
N ARG A 685 3.51 -27.96 35.98
CA ARG A 685 2.27 -28.61 36.47
C ARG A 685 2.42 -29.04 37.93
N SER A 686 1.30 -29.22 38.64
CA SER A 686 1.31 -29.82 40.00
C SER A 686 2.00 -31.18 39.96
N GLU A 687 2.80 -31.51 40.97
CA GLU A 687 3.46 -32.81 41.11
C GLU A 687 2.45 -33.98 41.17
N CYS A 688 1.20 -33.71 41.55
CA CYS A 688 0.09 -34.66 41.48
C CYS A 688 -0.08 -35.26 40.07
N THR A 689 0.23 -34.49 39.02
CA THR A 689 0.10 -34.92 37.62
C THR A 689 1.14 -35.96 37.19
N LEU A 690 2.16 -36.22 38.02
CA LEU A 690 3.17 -37.27 37.77
C LEU A 690 2.58 -38.69 37.95
N CYS A 691 1.61 -38.82 38.84
CA CYS A 691 0.98 -40.09 39.20
C CYS A 691 -0.50 -40.14 38.78
N HIS A 692 -1.16 -38.99 38.67
CA HIS A 692 -2.56 -38.88 38.24
C HIS A 692 -2.63 -38.18 36.88
N ALA A 693 -3.28 -38.79 35.89
CA ALA A 693 -3.76 -38.00 34.75
C ALA A 693 -4.71 -36.93 35.33
N GLY A 694 -4.50 -35.64 35.03
CA GLY A 694 -5.07 -34.51 35.77
C GLY A 694 -6.58 -34.30 35.71
N LEU A 695 -7.40 -35.34 35.88
CA LEU A 695 -8.84 -35.33 35.59
C LEU A 695 -9.64 -36.26 36.58
N ALA A 696 -9.73 -35.80 37.84
CA ALA A 696 -10.66 -36.09 38.96
C ALA A 696 -11.17 -37.53 39.31
N HIS A 697 -10.52 -38.13 40.31
CA HIS A 697 -10.95 -38.59 41.66
C HIS A 697 -12.40 -39.01 42.07
N THR A 698 -13.38 -39.15 41.17
CA THR A 698 -14.71 -39.73 41.53
C THR A 698 -15.18 -40.76 40.51
N GLN A 699 -15.88 -41.82 40.95
CA GLN A 699 -16.49 -42.80 40.03
C GLN A 699 -17.68 -42.22 39.27
N ASP A 700 -18.30 -41.17 39.81
CA ASP A 700 -19.36 -40.44 39.15
C ASP A 700 -18.79 -39.67 37.95
N ARG A 701 -19.24 -40.04 36.75
CA ARG A 701 -18.72 -39.46 35.51
C ARG A 701 -19.06 -37.96 35.42
N SER A 702 -20.22 -37.52 35.92
CA SER A 702 -20.70 -36.14 35.77
C SER A 702 -19.93 -35.18 36.67
N VAL A 703 -19.72 -35.59 37.91
CA VAL A 703 -18.89 -34.85 38.87
C VAL A 703 -17.43 -34.84 38.41
N ARG A 704 -16.92 -35.96 37.86
CA ARG A 704 -15.55 -36.05 37.32
C ARG A 704 -15.30 -34.97 36.27
N ALA A 705 -16.21 -34.82 35.32
CA ALA A 705 -15.94 -33.95 34.18
C ALA A 705 -16.22 -32.46 34.46
N ALA A 706 -17.03 -32.13 35.47
CA ALA A 706 -17.07 -30.78 36.04
C ALA A 706 -15.76 -30.43 36.78
N LEU A 707 -15.19 -31.38 37.54
CA LEU A 707 -13.91 -31.19 38.23
C LEU A 707 -12.72 -31.10 37.25
N ASN A 708 -12.83 -31.69 36.07
CA ASN A 708 -11.86 -31.57 35.00
C ASN A 708 -11.68 -30.13 34.52
N MET A 709 -12.74 -29.32 34.52
CA MET A 709 -12.64 -27.89 34.16
C MET A 709 -11.76 -27.14 35.17
N HIS A 710 -11.91 -27.42 36.48
CA HIS A 710 -11.09 -26.79 37.52
C HIS A 710 -9.61 -27.12 37.37
N SER A 711 -9.26 -28.34 36.95
CA SER A 711 -7.87 -28.76 36.76
C SER A 711 -7.07 -27.94 35.73
N ARG A 712 -7.74 -27.12 34.91
CA ARG A 712 -7.12 -26.26 33.89
C ARG A 712 -6.71 -24.88 34.40
N TYR A 713 -7.18 -24.47 35.57
CA TYR A 713 -6.88 -23.14 36.15
C TYR A 713 -6.77 -23.16 37.68
N MET A 714 -6.81 -24.32 38.32
CA MET A 714 -6.75 -24.49 39.78
C MET A 714 -5.90 -25.71 40.15
N ALA A 715 -5.02 -25.52 41.12
CA ALA A 715 -4.13 -26.57 41.60
C ALA A 715 -4.89 -27.58 42.48
N CYS A 716 -4.47 -28.86 42.45
CA CYS A 716 -5.16 -29.94 43.16
C CYS A 716 -5.21 -29.71 44.68
N GLU A 717 -4.18 -29.06 45.21
CA GLU A 717 -4.01 -28.68 46.61
C GLU A 717 -5.10 -27.72 47.09
N VAL A 718 -5.78 -26.98 46.20
CA VAL A 718 -6.91 -26.11 46.56
C VAL A 718 -8.15 -26.93 46.92
N CYS A 719 -8.43 -28.00 46.17
CA CYS A 719 -9.60 -28.88 46.39
C CYS A 719 -9.37 -29.92 47.50
N HIS A 720 -8.11 -30.28 47.72
CA HIS A 720 -7.67 -31.25 48.69
C HIS A 720 -6.94 -30.56 49.88
N SER A 721 -7.43 -29.42 50.41
CA SER A 721 -6.91 -28.75 51.65
C SER A 721 -7.91 -28.79 52.86
N PRO A 722 -7.50 -29.08 54.13
CA PRO A 722 -8.42 -29.41 55.21
C PRO A 722 -8.86 -28.12 55.90
N LEU A 723 -10.16 -27.81 55.90
CA LEU A 723 -10.67 -26.54 56.44
C LEU A 723 -10.34 -26.33 57.93
N GLU A 724 -10.10 -27.40 58.69
CA GLU A 724 -9.73 -27.32 60.11
C GLU A 724 -8.22 -27.09 60.30
N GLY A 725 -7.87 -25.96 60.94
CA GLY A 725 -6.48 -25.64 61.32
C GLY A 725 -5.72 -24.71 60.35
N MET A 726 -6.39 -24.12 59.36
CA MET A 726 -5.76 -23.36 58.28
C MET A 726 -5.22 -21.95 58.63
N GLY A 727 -5.38 -21.39 59.82
CA GLY A 727 -4.85 -20.03 60.14
C GLY A 727 -5.23 -18.95 59.10
N GLU A 728 -4.31 -18.04 58.75
CA GLU A 728 -4.47 -17.08 57.63
C GLU A 728 -4.11 -17.73 56.28
N SER A 729 -4.94 -18.67 55.80
CA SER A 729 -4.81 -19.22 54.45
C SER A 729 -5.75 -18.53 53.48
N ARG A 730 -5.32 -18.33 52.22
CA ARG A 730 -6.13 -17.77 51.13
C ARG A 730 -5.76 -18.37 49.79
N VAL A 731 -6.66 -18.26 48.83
CA VAL A 731 -6.39 -18.65 47.43
C VAL A 731 -5.92 -17.44 46.66
N ILE A 732 -4.85 -17.60 45.89
CA ILE A 732 -4.25 -16.55 45.06
C ILE A 732 -4.02 -17.06 43.64
N TRP A 733 -3.87 -16.15 42.69
CA TRP A 733 -3.37 -16.49 41.35
C TRP A 733 -1.85 -16.66 41.40
N ALA A 734 -1.29 -17.60 40.63
CA ALA A 734 0.14 -17.81 40.47
C ALA A 734 0.49 -18.10 39.00
N ASP A 735 1.55 -17.46 38.50
CA ASP A 735 2.05 -17.67 37.13
C ASP A 735 3.01 -18.87 37.08
N LEU A 736 2.56 -19.97 36.46
CA LEU A 736 3.27 -21.24 36.38
C LEU A 736 4.49 -21.25 35.44
N ARG A 737 4.76 -20.15 34.72
CA ARG A 737 6.05 -19.95 34.03
C ARG A 737 7.14 -19.43 34.97
N ARG A 738 6.75 -18.75 36.06
CA ARG A 738 7.66 -18.23 37.08
C ARG A 738 7.69 -19.20 38.27
N ASP A 739 8.53 -18.90 39.26
CA ASP A 739 8.50 -19.66 40.52
C ASP A 739 7.21 -19.31 41.29
N PRO A 740 6.25 -20.24 41.44
CA PRO A 740 4.98 -19.98 42.11
C PRO A 740 5.12 -19.76 43.63
N VAL A 741 6.33 -19.86 44.17
CA VAL A 741 6.62 -19.84 45.62
C VAL A 741 6.64 -18.42 46.24
N GLY A 742 6.41 -17.33 45.48
CA GLY A 742 6.43 -15.99 46.08
C GLY A 742 5.88 -14.79 45.30
N ASP A 743 5.21 -14.98 44.16
CA ASP A 743 4.60 -13.89 43.39
C ASP A 743 3.09 -14.16 43.25
N PRO A 744 2.21 -13.48 44.02
CA PRO A 744 0.78 -13.56 43.79
C PRO A 744 0.52 -12.89 42.44
N GLY A 745 0.25 -13.72 41.43
CA GLY A 745 -0.17 -13.28 40.12
C GLY A 745 -1.32 -12.28 40.20
N THR A 746 -1.47 -11.46 39.17
CA THR A 746 -2.46 -10.39 39.19
C THR A 746 -3.90 -10.93 39.25
N PRO A 747 -4.78 -10.37 40.11
CA PRO A 747 -6.19 -10.73 40.16
C PRO A 747 -6.88 -10.62 38.80
N TYR A 748 -7.88 -11.45 38.57
CA TYR A 748 -8.77 -11.37 37.41
C TYR A 748 -9.56 -10.05 37.48
N GLY A 749 -10.00 -9.48 36.34
CA GLY A 749 -10.75 -8.22 36.35
C GLY A 749 -10.77 -7.53 35.00
N LEU A 750 -11.86 -6.79 34.74
CA LEU A 750 -12.38 -6.20 33.50
C LEU A 750 -11.41 -5.45 32.55
N ASP A 751 -10.14 -5.27 32.93
CA ASP A 751 -9.16 -4.48 32.20
C ASP A 751 -8.18 -5.32 31.35
N ARG A 752 -8.28 -6.65 31.40
CA ARG A 752 -7.41 -7.56 30.61
C ARG A 752 -8.20 -8.30 29.55
N HIS A 753 -7.92 -7.98 28.29
CA HIS A 753 -8.48 -8.69 27.15
C HIS A 753 -7.98 -10.15 27.13
N PRO A 754 -8.87 -11.16 27.10
CA PRO A 754 -8.49 -12.58 27.12
C PRO A 754 -7.64 -13.03 25.92
N LEU A 755 -7.56 -12.19 24.88
CA LEU A 755 -6.84 -12.45 23.63
C LEU A 755 -5.49 -11.73 23.53
N GLN A 756 -5.13 -10.87 24.48
CA GLN A 756 -3.91 -10.04 24.40
C GLN A 756 -2.66 -10.65 25.05
N THR A 757 -2.77 -11.71 25.87
CA THR A 757 -1.61 -12.27 26.58
C THR A 757 -1.63 -13.80 26.64
N GLN A 758 -0.49 -14.43 26.33
CA GLN A 758 -0.24 -15.85 26.67
C GLN A 758 -0.31 -16.13 28.18
N GLU A 759 -0.30 -15.07 29.02
CA GLU A 759 -0.40 -15.14 30.49
C GLU A 759 -1.72 -15.76 31.00
N ASN A 760 -2.74 -15.85 30.14
CA ASN A 760 -4.09 -16.28 30.53
C ASN A 760 -4.22 -17.80 30.79
N PHE A 761 -3.33 -18.62 30.23
CA PHE A 761 -3.23 -20.06 30.53
C PHE A 761 -2.10 -20.38 31.52
N THR A 762 -1.32 -19.37 31.95
CA THR A 762 -0.20 -19.55 32.88
C THR A 762 -0.60 -19.26 34.32
N SER A 763 -1.68 -18.49 34.53
CA SER A 763 -2.19 -18.16 35.86
C SER A 763 -3.09 -19.27 36.43
N PHE A 764 -2.70 -19.85 37.57
CA PHE A 764 -3.42 -20.90 38.29
C PHE A 764 -3.83 -20.44 39.69
N LEU A 765 -4.98 -20.88 40.16
CA LEU A 765 -5.39 -20.74 41.56
C LEU A 765 -4.58 -21.71 42.43
N VAL A 766 -3.79 -21.16 43.35
CA VAL A 766 -2.97 -21.92 44.31
C VAL A 766 -3.31 -21.52 45.74
N LEU A 767 -3.05 -22.44 46.67
CA LEU A 767 -3.26 -22.19 48.09
C LEU A 767 -2.01 -21.52 48.71
N GLU A 768 -2.22 -20.36 49.35
CA GLU A 768 -1.21 -19.68 50.16
C GLU A 768 -1.53 -19.84 51.65
N GLN A 769 -0.53 -20.20 52.45
CA GLN A 769 -0.63 -20.27 53.91
C GLN A 769 0.54 -19.51 54.55
N ASN A 770 0.24 -18.56 55.45
CA ASN A 770 1.25 -17.74 56.13
C ASN A 770 2.22 -17.02 55.16
N GLY A 771 1.73 -16.56 54.01
CA GLY A 771 2.52 -15.83 53.00
C GLY A 771 3.47 -16.71 52.15
N LYS A 772 3.28 -18.03 52.12
CA LYS A 772 3.99 -18.95 51.24
C LYS A 772 3.01 -19.83 50.46
N SER A 773 3.28 -20.02 49.17
CA SER A 773 2.53 -20.95 48.33
C SER A 773 2.80 -22.39 48.77
N LEU A 774 1.74 -23.18 48.90
CA LEU A 774 1.80 -24.61 49.19
C LEU A 774 1.88 -25.46 47.90
N PHE A 775 1.76 -24.84 46.74
CA PHE A 775 1.87 -25.52 45.45
C PHE A 775 3.25 -26.15 45.25
N GLN A 776 3.27 -27.43 44.88
CA GLN A 776 4.49 -28.15 44.49
C GLN A 776 4.40 -28.54 43.02
N ASP A 777 5.39 -28.16 42.23
CA ASP A 777 5.45 -28.48 40.81
C ASP A 777 6.23 -29.77 40.50
N GLN A 778 6.13 -30.26 39.27
CA GLN A 778 6.90 -31.41 38.77
C GLN A 778 8.44 -31.26 38.84
N GLY A 779 8.94 -30.04 39.07
CA GLY A 779 10.35 -29.71 39.27
C GLY A 779 10.79 -29.69 40.74
N SER A 780 9.91 -29.99 41.69
CA SER A 780 10.23 -30.12 43.11
C SER A 780 11.36 -31.15 43.32
N GLU A 781 12.17 -30.97 44.37
CA GLU A 781 13.29 -31.88 44.66
C GLU A 781 12.79 -33.31 44.87
N ARG A 782 11.60 -33.45 45.45
CA ARG A 782 10.89 -34.71 45.64
C ARG A 782 10.41 -35.33 44.32
N ALA A 783 9.82 -34.52 43.44
CA ALA A 783 9.41 -34.94 42.10
C ALA A 783 10.60 -35.42 41.26
N LYS A 784 11.73 -34.71 41.32
CA LYS A 784 12.99 -35.11 40.67
C LYS A 784 13.53 -36.43 41.21
N GLN A 785 13.52 -36.62 42.53
CA GLN A 785 13.94 -37.87 43.16
C GLN A 785 13.05 -39.04 42.73
N TYR A 786 11.73 -38.85 42.65
CA TYR A 786 10.81 -39.85 42.17
C TYR A 786 11.03 -40.18 40.68
N LEU A 787 11.09 -39.16 39.82
CA LEU A 787 11.30 -39.33 38.38
C LEU A 787 12.62 -40.06 38.04
N ALA A 788 13.68 -39.83 38.81
CA ALA A 788 14.97 -40.47 38.59
C ALA A 788 14.97 -41.99 38.80
N VAL A 789 14.03 -42.51 39.61
CA VAL A 789 13.98 -43.95 39.96
C VAL A 789 12.66 -44.63 39.60
N ARG A 790 11.65 -43.86 39.16
CA ARG A 790 10.25 -44.29 38.96
C ARG A 790 10.11 -45.61 38.21
N ASP A 791 10.88 -45.77 37.14
CA ASP A 791 10.76 -46.90 36.22
C ASP A 791 11.46 -48.17 36.76
N GLU A 792 12.27 -48.03 37.81
CA GLU A 792 13.03 -49.11 38.48
C GLU A 792 12.42 -49.53 39.85
N LEU A 793 11.40 -48.81 40.35
CA LEU A 793 10.79 -49.09 41.66
C LEU A 793 9.87 -50.32 41.64
N THR A 794 9.94 -51.14 42.70
CA THR A 794 8.95 -52.20 42.96
C THR A 794 7.59 -51.61 43.33
N PRO A 795 6.47 -52.36 43.16
CA PRO A 795 5.14 -51.89 43.52
C PRO A 795 5.03 -51.38 44.96
N GLU A 796 5.67 -52.05 45.92
CA GLU A 796 5.65 -51.66 47.35
C GLU A 796 6.40 -50.35 47.60
N ARG A 797 7.49 -50.12 46.84
CA ARG A 797 8.22 -48.85 46.92
C ARG A 797 7.46 -47.73 46.22
N LYS A 798 6.78 -48.01 45.10
CA LYS A 798 5.89 -47.05 44.45
C LYS A 798 4.77 -46.64 45.40
N GLU A 799 4.16 -47.58 46.11
CA GLU A 799 3.15 -47.31 47.13
C GLU A 799 3.69 -46.45 48.29
N ALA A 800 4.91 -46.71 48.75
CA ALA A 800 5.56 -45.86 49.77
C ALA A 800 5.82 -44.43 49.28
N PHE A 801 6.26 -44.23 48.03
CA PHE A 801 6.38 -42.91 47.43
C PHE A 801 5.02 -42.24 47.23
N THR A 802 4.02 -42.96 46.74
CA THR A 802 2.65 -42.46 46.61
C THR A 802 2.10 -42.04 47.97
N LYS A 803 2.37 -42.79 49.04
CA LYS A 803 1.99 -42.42 50.40
C LYS A 803 2.69 -41.13 50.84
N ASP A 804 3.99 -41.00 50.56
CA ASP A 804 4.75 -39.78 50.81
C ASP A 804 4.13 -38.58 50.07
N PHE A 805 3.93 -38.64 48.74
CA PHE A 805 3.26 -37.58 47.96
C PHE A 805 1.87 -37.23 48.51
N HIS A 806 1.12 -38.22 48.99
CA HIS A 806 -0.14 -37.98 49.67
C HIS A 806 0.04 -37.44 51.07
N ASP A 807 1.12 -37.70 51.83
CA ASP A 807 1.32 -37.21 53.21
C ASP A 807 1.33 -35.67 53.30
N THR A 808 1.82 -34.99 52.27
CA THR A 808 1.70 -33.53 52.10
C THR A 808 0.25 -33.04 51.91
N VAL A 809 -0.63 -33.97 51.55
CA VAL A 809 -2.06 -33.78 51.27
C VAL A 809 -2.90 -34.79 52.10
N ALA A 810 -2.39 -35.39 53.18
CA ALA A 810 -2.99 -36.57 53.85
C ALA A 810 -3.80 -36.27 55.11
N PRO A 811 -3.69 -35.13 55.81
CA PRO A 811 -4.66 -34.75 56.84
C PRO A 811 -6.10 -34.52 56.31
N LEU A 812 -6.45 -35.09 55.16
CA LEU A 812 -7.09 -34.34 54.10
C LEU A 812 -7.94 -35.13 53.11
N SER A 813 -7.74 -36.45 53.08
CA SER A 813 -8.44 -37.33 52.16
C SER A 813 -9.70 -37.95 52.76
N GLU A 814 -10.09 -37.62 54.00
CA GLU A 814 -11.36 -38.11 54.56
C GLU A 814 -12.58 -37.37 53.99
N ARG A 815 -12.42 -36.14 53.45
CA ARG A 815 -13.45 -35.41 52.69
C ARG A 815 -12.83 -34.33 51.80
N SER A 816 -12.87 -34.50 50.47
CA SER A 816 -12.60 -33.41 49.52
C SER A 816 -13.64 -32.29 49.68
N LEU A 817 -13.27 -31.03 49.40
CA LEU A 817 -14.23 -29.93 49.40
C LEU A 817 -15.39 -30.23 48.45
N SER A 818 -16.62 -30.09 48.95
CA SER A 818 -17.80 -30.12 48.10
C SER A 818 -17.91 -28.82 47.32
N CYS A 819 -18.68 -28.81 46.22
CA CYS A 819 -18.91 -27.58 45.46
C CYS A 819 -19.50 -26.46 46.34
N ASP A 820 -20.26 -26.79 47.39
CA ASP A 820 -20.85 -25.84 48.34
C ASP A 820 -19.85 -25.27 49.34
N ASP A 821 -18.82 -26.04 49.68
CA ASP A 821 -17.71 -25.55 50.51
C ASP A 821 -16.90 -24.47 49.76
N CYS A 822 -16.89 -24.48 48.42
CA CYS A 822 -16.16 -23.50 47.61
C CYS A 822 -17.01 -22.34 47.07
N HIS A 823 -18.18 -22.59 46.46
CA HIS A 823 -18.96 -21.53 45.80
C HIS A 823 -20.26 -21.16 46.52
N SER A 824 -20.31 -21.19 47.85
CA SER A 824 -21.42 -20.58 48.59
C SER A 824 -21.03 -19.15 48.98
N ARG A 825 -22.01 -18.32 49.37
CA ARG A 825 -21.73 -16.95 49.88
C ARG A 825 -20.82 -16.93 51.11
N GLU A 826 -20.82 -18.01 51.89
CA GLU A 826 -19.94 -18.23 53.04
C GLU A 826 -18.86 -19.28 52.72
N GLY A 827 -18.66 -19.57 51.43
CA GLY A 827 -17.72 -20.55 50.94
C GLY A 827 -16.27 -20.09 51.11
N TRP A 828 -15.37 -21.06 51.00
CA TRP A 828 -13.93 -20.86 51.16
C TRP A 828 -13.31 -19.94 50.09
N LEU A 829 -13.91 -19.86 48.89
CA LEU A 829 -13.41 -18.98 47.83
C LEU A 829 -14.10 -17.62 47.88
N ASP A 830 -13.35 -16.59 48.27
CA ASP A 830 -13.79 -15.21 48.11
C ASP A 830 -13.53 -14.74 46.67
N PHE A 831 -14.53 -14.94 45.80
CA PHE A 831 -14.47 -14.54 44.39
C PHE A 831 -14.28 -13.03 44.20
N ARG A 832 -14.70 -12.18 45.14
CA ARG A 832 -14.48 -10.73 45.06
C ARG A 832 -13.00 -10.43 45.25
N SER A 833 -12.35 -11.08 46.21
CA SER A 833 -10.90 -10.94 46.44
C SER A 833 -10.05 -11.49 45.28
N LEU A 834 -10.57 -12.47 44.53
CA LEU A 834 -9.96 -13.02 43.33
C LEU A 834 -10.18 -12.16 42.08
N GLY A 835 -11.00 -11.10 42.20
CA GLY A 835 -11.23 -10.06 41.20
C GLY A 835 -12.36 -10.34 40.20
N PHE A 836 -13.27 -11.26 40.52
CA PHE A 836 -14.46 -11.49 39.69
C PHE A 836 -15.44 -10.31 39.75
N SER A 837 -16.16 -10.04 38.64
CA SER A 837 -17.20 -9.00 38.59
C SER A 837 -18.37 -9.32 39.52
N GLU A 838 -19.04 -8.32 40.09
CA GLU A 838 -20.19 -8.54 40.99
C GLU A 838 -21.31 -9.37 40.34
N GLU A 839 -21.52 -9.25 39.03
CA GLU A 839 -22.46 -10.10 38.28
C GLU A 839 -22.03 -11.56 38.30
N ARG A 840 -20.75 -11.83 38.02
CA ARG A 840 -20.20 -13.18 38.00
C ARG A 840 -20.11 -13.80 39.40
N VAL A 841 -19.74 -13.01 40.40
CA VAL A 841 -19.75 -13.41 41.81
C VAL A 841 -21.15 -13.84 42.21
N ASN A 842 -22.18 -13.06 41.85
CA ASN A 842 -23.56 -13.44 42.12
C ASN A 842 -23.93 -14.75 41.40
N GLN A 843 -23.58 -14.95 40.13
CA GLN A 843 -23.81 -16.22 39.43
C GLN A 843 -23.15 -17.41 40.17
N LEU A 844 -21.86 -17.29 40.50
CA LEU A 844 -21.08 -18.34 41.16
C LEU A 844 -21.59 -18.66 42.57
N GLU A 845 -22.10 -17.66 43.31
CA GLU A 845 -22.61 -17.80 44.68
C GLU A 845 -24.11 -18.20 44.74
N THR A 846 -24.90 -17.97 43.68
CA THR A 846 -26.37 -18.14 43.71
C THR A 846 -26.94 -19.18 42.75
N GLU A 847 -26.26 -19.52 41.64
CA GLU A 847 -26.71 -20.60 40.77
C GLU A 847 -26.48 -21.96 41.44
N SER A 848 -27.56 -22.69 41.67
CA SER A 848 -27.53 -24.05 42.23
C SER A 848 -26.58 -24.93 41.42
N LYS A 849 -25.44 -25.34 42.01
CA LYS A 849 -24.48 -26.26 41.35
C LYS A 849 -25.12 -27.58 40.92
N ALA A 850 -26.20 -27.99 41.60
CA ALA A 850 -27.00 -29.12 41.16
C ALA A 850 -27.57 -28.89 39.75
N ALA A 851 -27.94 -27.66 39.38
CA ALA A 851 -28.39 -27.32 38.03
C ALA A 851 -27.23 -27.38 37.01
N SER A 852 -26.01 -26.99 37.37
CA SER A 852 -24.84 -27.08 36.48
C SER A 852 -24.39 -28.52 36.24
N VAL A 853 -24.38 -29.36 37.28
CA VAL A 853 -24.10 -30.81 37.16
C VAL A 853 -25.23 -31.52 36.40
N THR A 854 -26.49 -31.17 36.66
CA THR A 854 -27.64 -31.71 35.91
C THR A 854 -27.57 -31.32 34.42
N LYS A 855 -27.20 -30.08 34.09
CA LYS A 855 -26.95 -29.64 32.70
C LYS A 855 -25.79 -30.40 32.06
N TYR A 856 -24.73 -30.69 32.83
CA TYR A 856 -23.59 -31.47 32.36
C TYR A 856 -23.97 -32.93 32.05
N GLU A 857 -24.73 -33.58 32.93
CA GLU A 857 -25.32 -34.91 32.69
C GLU A 857 -26.17 -34.95 31.42
N SER A 858 -26.95 -33.89 31.19
CA SER A 858 -27.83 -33.77 30.03
C SER A 858 -27.07 -33.65 28.69
N PHE A 859 -25.82 -33.15 28.71
CA PHE A 859 -25.08 -32.72 27.52
C PHE A 859 -23.89 -33.62 27.16
N TYR A 860 -23.14 -34.10 28.17
CA TYR A 860 -21.87 -34.81 27.96
C TYR A 860 -21.89 -36.28 28.42
N LEU A 861 -22.78 -36.63 29.34
CA LEU A 861 -22.88 -37.96 29.91
C LEU A 861 -24.35 -38.38 30.03
N PRO A 862 -25.08 -38.46 28.91
CA PRO A 862 -26.41 -39.04 28.94
C PRO A 862 -26.26 -40.44 29.56
N LEU A 863 -26.89 -40.66 30.72
CA LEU A 863 -26.90 -41.96 31.39
C LEU A 863 -27.49 -42.97 30.40
N ASP A 864 -26.61 -43.80 29.84
CA ASP A 864 -26.84 -44.91 28.91
C ASP A 864 -28.17 -44.88 28.14
N HIS A 865 -28.07 -44.34 26.92
CA HIS A 865 -28.17 -45.21 25.75
C HIS A 865 -26.81 -45.78 25.40
#